data_AF-A0A1H8JW98-F1
#
_entry.id   AF-A0A1H8JW98-F1
#
_cell.length_a   1.000
_cell.length_b   1.000
_cell.length_c   1.000
_cell.angle_alpha   90.00
_cell.angle_beta   90.00
_cell.angle_gamma   90.00
#
_symmetry.space_group_name_H-M   'P 1'
#
loop_
_entity.id
_entity.type
_entity.pdbx_description
1 polymer ?
#
loop_
_entity_poly.entity_id
_entity_poly.type
_entity_poly.pdbx_seq_one_letter_code
_entity_poly.pdbx_strand_id
1 'polypeptide(L)'
;MSFRPFTSESYAQDDRPEAWRDVLAAVGLQPAGGHSFFDGHATASHRHAAGVALTRMAAGAQTIGPLSQANEDIPIALMPVEDGMVLKSAGGHRIVPVGHLVLLPRSGDWSIVFQRDMRAIVLSVTSAALHGRLSGKPRLGEPRVVSPSGFADVFARLLDATARTLDTLSDAEWNAVAQSLVDLLLTLAHQLAASTSDAGSSATQSALLHRICQTIERRLDDPELVPARVAQAEGISERYLQKLFETVGDNFTHYVRERRLQRAWADLSNPVEAHRSISEIAYAYGFGDSAHFSRAFRHRFGLPPREFRQQEAERATLQHGVAGQRGWPQEALAQLRTHQSVEARSNISRADAEEPRTAGRKHHYLPVEAGRIHWGYFSRSLSPQIEIASGDTITIETLTQHASDAPEMMIAGDAGAESVFGWTREKKNVDRRGAGPMDASVFGRGAGEGFGVHICTGPVAVKDAQPGDVLEVRILDIVPRASRSPNHAGRVFGSSVAAWWGYHYNEFLGGPKPREIVTIYEIFDDPREPHARALYSYRWEPQTDPFGVVHATYDYPGVPVAPATIKRRHAVLDGIRIPLRPHFGVIAVAPREVDFVDSVPPSYFGGNLDNWRLGKGATVYLPVSVPGALLSVGDSHATQGDGELSGTAIECSMTGTFEVILHKKADLAGQPFADLSYPLIETETDWVLTGFSHPNYLAEFGAQGQSEVYAKSSLDLAMKDAFRKMRRFLMNVKGLSEDEAIALMSAAVDFGVTQVVDGNWGVHAILSKRLFQDAP
;
A
#
# COMPACT_ATOMS: atom_id res chain seq x y z
N MET A 1 -16.84 -17.91 12.26
CA MET A 1 -15.47 -17.49 11.87
C MET A 1 -14.89 -16.63 12.97
N SER A 2 -13.68 -16.92 13.43
CA SER A 2 -13.00 -16.17 14.49
C SER A 2 -12.43 -14.82 14.01
N PHE A 3 -12.15 -14.70 12.71
CA PHE A 3 -11.64 -13.49 12.06
C PHE A 3 -12.78 -12.57 11.60
N ARG A 4 -12.63 -11.26 11.85
CA ARG A 4 -13.58 -10.22 11.47
C ARG A 4 -12.82 -8.99 10.94
N PRO A 5 -12.91 -8.68 9.64
CA PRO A 5 -12.42 -7.41 9.10
C PRO A 5 -13.45 -6.31 9.35
N PHE A 6 -12.97 -5.09 9.60
CA PHE A 6 -13.75 -3.87 9.75
C PHE A 6 -13.19 -2.81 8.82
N THR A 7 -14.09 -2.07 8.16
CA THR A 7 -13.79 -0.81 7.47
C THR A 7 -14.96 0.14 7.71
N SER A 8 -14.65 1.36 8.15
CA SER A 8 -15.64 2.39 8.48
C SER A 8 -16.55 2.74 7.29
N GLU A 9 -16.05 2.55 6.07
CA GLU A 9 -16.74 2.77 4.81
C GLU A 9 -17.91 1.79 4.59
N SER A 10 -17.96 0.71 5.37
CA SER A 10 -19.12 -0.20 5.37
C SER A 10 -20.39 0.42 5.96
N TYR A 11 -20.24 1.54 6.68
CA TYR A 11 -21.27 2.20 7.46
C TYR A 11 -21.55 3.60 6.91
N ALA A 12 -22.79 4.07 7.10
CA ALA A 12 -23.17 5.44 6.82
C ALA A 12 -22.32 6.40 7.65
N GLN A 13 -22.04 7.61 7.14
CA GLN A 13 -21.18 8.58 7.81
C GLN A 13 -21.51 8.79 9.30
N ASP A 14 -22.80 8.92 9.63
CA ASP A 14 -23.27 9.18 11.00
C ASP A 14 -23.11 7.98 11.94
N ASP A 15 -23.06 6.76 11.39
CA ASP A 15 -22.93 5.52 12.16
C ASP A 15 -21.46 5.12 12.39
N ARG A 16 -20.52 5.66 11.59
CA ARG A 16 -19.08 5.30 11.69
C ARG A 16 -18.50 5.49 13.10
N PRO A 17 -18.79 6.59 13.84
CA PRO A 17 -18.26 6.78 15.18
C PRO A 17 -18.77 5.73 16.18
N GLU A 18 -19.98 5.21 16.02
CA GLU A 18 -20.51 4.12 16.85
C GLU A 18 -19.87 2.78 16.50
N ALA A 19 -19.83 2.45 15.20
CA ALA A 19 -19.20 1.23 14.73
C ALA A 19 -17.71 1.15 15.12
N TRP A 20 -16.99 2.29 15.10
CA TRP A 20 -15.61 2.36 15.57
C TRP A 20 -15.49 2.20 17.10
N ARG A 21 -16.43 2.74 17.88
CA ARG A 21 -16.50 2.53 19.33
C ARG A 21 -16.63 1.05 19.67
N ASP A 22 -17.41 0.29 18.91
CA ASP A 22 -17.56 -1.16 19.12
C ASP A 22 -16.25 -1.93 18.87
N VAL A 23 -15.49 -1.54 17.85
CA VAL A 23 -14.17 -2.13 17.55
C VAL A 23 -13.19 -1.89 18.72
N LEU A 24 -13.15 -0.67 19.26
CA LEU A 24 -12.33 -0.34 20.42
C LEU A 24 -12.81 -1.08 21.67
N ALA A 25 -14.13 -1.16 21.89
CA ALA A 25 -14.73 -1.82 23.04
C ALA A 25 -14.40 -3.33 23.07
N ALA A 26 -14.32 -3.97 21.90
CA ALA A 26 -13.92 -5.38 21.77
C ALA A 26 -12.52 -5.69 22.33
N VAL A 27 -11.65 -4.69 22.48
CA VAL A 27 -10.33 -4.81 23.10
C VAL A 27 -10.20 -4.07 24.44
N GLY A 28 -11.31 -3.60 25.02
CA GLY A 28 -11.31 -2.91 26.31
C GLY A 28 -10.82 -1.46 26.24
N LEU A 29 -10.95 -0.82 25.08
CA LEU A 29 -10.60 0.57 24.84
C LEU A 29 -11.85 1.38 24.48
N GLN A 30 -11.78 2.69 24.64
CA GLN A 30 -12.82 3.62 24.18
C GLN A 30 -12.19 4.95 23.76
N PRO A 31 -12.86 5.77 22.92
CA PRO A 31 -12.46 7.16 22.70
C PRO A 31 -12.45 7.93 24.02
N ALA A 32 -11.49 8.83 24.20
CA ALA A 32 -11.35 9.65 25.41
C ALA A 32 -11.17 11.14 25.07
N GLY A 33 -11.81 12.01 25.87
CA GLY A 33 -11.76 13.47 25.72
C GLY A 33 -12.91 14.05 24.88
N GLY A 34 -13.39 15.26 25.25
CA GLY A 34 -14.57 15.93 24.67
C GLY A 34 -14.46 16.39 23.21
N HIS A 35 -13.29 16.19 22.58
CA HIS A 35 -13.05 16.43 21.15
C HIS A 35 -12.75 15.14 20.37
N SER A 36 -13.02 13.95 20.96
CA SER A 36 -12.75 12.65 20.32
C SER A 36 -13.79 12.30 19.24
N PHE A 37 -13.91 13.16 18.24
CA PHE A 37 -14.65 12.84 17.04
C PHE A 37 -13.73 12.07 16.09
N PHE A 38 -14.15 10.88 15.69
CA PHE A 38 -13.55 10.17 14.58
C PHE A 38 -13.99 10.86 13.28
N ASP A 39 -13.14 11.73 12.72
CA ASP A 39 -13.31 12.29 11.38
C ASP A 39 -12.37 11.55 10.42
N GLY A 40 -12.80 10.44 9.83
CA GLY A 40 -11.96 9.80 8.82
C GLY A 40 -12.26 8.35 8.45
N HIS A 41 -11.23 7.71 7.94
CA HIS A 41 -11.15 6.30 7.58
C HIS A 41 -10.64 5.49 8.78
N ALA A 42 -11.25 4.35 9.04
CA ALA A 42 -10.76 3.36 10.00
C ALA A 42 -10.91 1.95 9.46
N THR A 43 -9.88 1.13 9.68
CA THR A 43 -9.88 -0.30 9.42
C THR A 43 -9.38 -1.06 10.62
N ALA A 44 -9.88 -2.29 10.78
CA ALA A 44 -9.35 -3.22 11.76
C ALA A 44 -9.44 -4.65 11.27
N SER A 45 -8.40 -5.43 11.55
CA SER A 45 -8.38 -6.88 11.39
C SER A 45 -8.37 -7.48 12.79
N HIS A 46 -9.49 -8.08 13.17
CA HIS A 46 -9.71 -8.60 14.52
C HIS A 46 -9.83 -10.12 14.49
N ARG A 47 -9.18 -10.82 15.42
CA ARG A 47 -9.44 -12.24 15.67
C ARG A 47 -9.58 -12.57 17.15
N HIS A 48 -10.57 -13.42 17.46
CA HIS A 48 -10.88 -13.85 18.82
C HIS A 48 -10.61 -15.35 19.04
N ALA A 49 -10.08 -15.71 20.20
CA ALA A 49 -10.10 -17.06 20.78
C ALA A 49 -10.59 -16.95 22.23
N ALA A 50 -10.92 -18.04 22.91
CA ALA A 50 -11.49 -18.03 24.26
C ALA A 50 -10.75 -17.07 25.22
N GLY A 51 -11.32 -15.88 25.43
CA GLY A 51 -10.74 -14.82 26.27
C GLY A 51 -9.54 -14.05 25.71
N VAL A 52 -9.16 -14.24 24.44
CA VAL A 52 -8.05 -13.55 23.75
C VAL A 52 -8.57 -12.82 22.52
N ALA A 53 -8.17 -11.57 22.36
CA ALA A 53 -8.50 -10.74 21.21
C ALA A 53 -7.22 -10.05 20.71
N LEU A 54 -6.87 -10.27 19.44
CA LEU A 54 -5.78 -9.56 18.76
C LEU A 54 -6.37 -8.70 17.66
N THR A 55 -6.05 -7.41 17.69
CA THR A 55 -6.51 -6.45 16.70
C THR A 55 -5.34 -5.69 16.12
N ARG A 56 -5.20 -5.72 14.80
CA ARG A 56 -4.42 -4.72 14.05
C ARG A 56 -5.39 -3.66 13.59
N MET A 57 -5.12 -2.39 13.90
CA MET A 57 -6.06 -1.31 13.58
C MET A 57 -5.37 -0.06 13.04
N ALA A 58 -6.11 0.63 12.18
CA ALA A 58 -5.74 1.84 11.50
C ALA A 58 -6.90 2.83 11.60
N ALA A 59 -6.66 4.06 12.02
CA ALA A 59 -7.66 5.13 12.03
C ALA A 59 -6.99 6.50 11.96
N GLY A 60 -7.79 7.57 11.81
CA GLY A 60 -7.31 8.94 11.97
C GLY A 60 -6.81 9.25 13.39
N ALA A 61 -6.16 10.41 13.55
CA ALA A 61 -5.66 10.89 14.83
C ALA A 61 -6.77 10.98 15.88
N GLN A 62 -6.52 10.40 17.06
CA GLN A 62 -7.52 10.34 18.13
C GLN A 62 -6.88 10.11 19.50
N THR A 63 -7.68 10.28 20.55
CA THR A 63 -7.31 9.93 21.91
C THR A 63 -8.15 8.76 22.39
N ILE A 64 -7.51 7.75 22.97
CA ILE A 64 -8.15 6.56 23.52
C ILE A 64 -7.86 6.43 25.02
N GLY A 65 -8.75 5.77 25.75
CA GLY A 65 -8.63 5.49 27.17
C GLY A 65 -9.20 4.12 27.54
N PRO A 66 -9.15 3.75 28.83
CA PRO A 66 -9.66 2.46 29.31
C PRO A 66 -11.18 2.41 29.20
N LEU A 67 -11.72 1.32 28.67
CA LEU A 67 -13.12 0.94 28.89
C LEU A 67 -13.19 0.02 30.10
N SER A 68 -13.73 0.53 31.21
CA SER A 68 -13.80 -0.22 32.47
C SER A 68 -14.64 -1.48 32.32
N GLN A 69 -14.02 -2.65 32.52
CA GLN A 69 -14.69 -3.94 32.58
C GLN A 69 -14.60 -4.49 34.01
N ALA A 70 -15.75 -4.68 34.66
CA ALA A 70 -15.80 -5.24 36.00
C ALA A 70 -15.16 -6.65 36.03
N ASN A 71 -14.30 -6.92 37.02
CA ASN A 71 -13.64 -8.20 37.28
C ASN A 71 -12.50 -8.64 36.34
N GLU A 72 -12.04 -7.78 35.42
CA GLU A 72 -10.86 -8.06 34.57
C GLU A 72 -9.63 -7.25 35.01
N ASP A 73 -8.60 -7.98 35.44
CA ASP A 73 -7.37 -7.41 36.02
C ASP A 73 -6.14 -7.55 35.09
N ILE A 74 -6.27 -8.29 33.99
CA ILE A 74 -5.15 -8.57 33.07
C ILE A 74 -4.91 -7.33 32.18
N PRO A 75 -3.68 -6.83 32.11
CA PRO A 75 -3.37 -5.63 31.33
C PRO A 75 -3.56 -5.85 29.83
N ILE A 76 -3.93 -4.78 29.12
CA ILE A 76 -3.94 -4.74 27.66
C ILE A 76 -2.51 -4.46 27.18
N ALA A 77 -2.02 -5.19 26.19
CA ALA A 77 -0.78 -4.85 25.50
C ALA A 77 -1.09 -4.08 24.22
N LEU A 78 -0.50 -2.89 24.07
CA LEU A 78 -0.63 -2.05 22.89
C LEU A 78 0.75 -1.73 22.33
N MET A 79 0.91 -1.80 21.02
CA MET A 79 2.14 -1.47 20.32
C MET A 79 1.86 -0.55 19.11
N PRO A 80 2.45 0.66 19.05
CA PRO A 80 2.41 1.48 17.84
C PRO A 80 3.36 0.93 16.78
N VAL A 81 2.92 0.88 15.52
CA VAL A 81 3.68 0.25 14.41
C VAL A 81 4.27 1.23 13.41
N GLU A 82 3.82 2.48 13.36
CA GLU A 82 4.28 3.45 12.35
C GLU A 82 4.71 4.79 12.94
N ASP A 83 3.84 5.43 13.73
CA ASP A 83 4.14 6.67 14.44
C ASP A 83 4.15 6.42 15.95
N GLY A 84 4.98 7.18 16.66
CA GLY A 84 4.95 7.20 18.12
C GLY A 84 3.63 7.76 18.65
N MET A 85 3.34 7.48 19.92
CA MET A 85 2.13 7.97 20.60
C MET A 85 2.49 8.62 21.93
N VAL A 86 1.60 9.46 22.47
CA VAL A 86 1.81 10.11 23.77
C VAL A 86 0.90 9.45 24.81
N LEU A 87 1.51 8.79 25.78
CA LEU A 87 0.83 8.27 26.96
C LEU A 87 0.69 9.39 28.01
N LYS A 88 -0.53 9.67 28.45
CA LYS A 88 -0.85 10.55 29.57
C LYS A 88 -1.37 9.70 30.73
N SER A 89 -0.79 9.87 31.91
CA SER A 89 -1.26 9.25 33.16
C SER A 89 -0.98 10.17 34.35
N ALA A 90 -1.35 9.76 35.56
CA ALA A 90 -1.00 10.45 36.80
C ALA A 90 0.52 10.74 36.93
N GLY A 91 1.37 9.89 36.33
CA GLY A 91 2.82 10.06 36.29
C GLY A 91 3.34 11.07 35.25
N GLY A 92 2.47 11.79 34.55
CA GLY A 92 2.81 12.80 33.54
C GLY A 92 2.63 12.31 32.10
N HIS A 93 3.25 13.02 31.15
CA HIS A 93 3.19 12.71 29.72
C HIS A 93 4.49 12.01 29.28
N ARG A 94 4.37 10.89 28.56
CA ARG A 94 5.51 10.12 28.04
C ARG A 94 5.32 9.83 26.56
N ILE A 95 6.35 10.08 25.76
CA ILE A 95 6.39 9.66 24.36
C ILE A 95 6.72 8.17 24.32
N VAL A 96 5.94 7.42 23.55
CA VAL A 96 6.14 6.00 23.28
C VAL A 96 6.59 5.85 21.83
N PRO A 97 7.85 5.45 21.59
CA PRO A 97 8.34 5.23 20.23
C PRO A 97 7.69 4.01 19.58
N VAL A 98 7.80 3.93 18.25
CA VAL A 98 7.40 2.75 17.46
C VAL A 98 8.08 1.49 17.99
N GLY A 99 7.36 0.37 17.97
CA GLY A 99 7.85 -0.94 18.41
C GLY A 99 8.02 -1.11 19.92
N HIS A 100 7.75 -0.08 20.73
CA HIS A 100 7.69 -0.21 22.18
C HIS A 100 6.33 -0.74 22.61
N LEU A 101 6.33 -1.70 23.53
CA LEU A 101 5.10 -2.22 24.12
C LEU A 101 4.63 -1.30 25.24
N VAL A 102 3.32 -1.10 25.34
CA VAL A 102 2.69 -0.47 26.49
C VAL A 102 1.72 -1.44 27.11
N LEU A 103 1.98 -1.78 28.38
CA LEU A 103 1.03 -2.52 29.19
C LEU A 103 0.12 -1.53 29.91
N LEU A 104 -1.18 -1.65 29.67
CA LEU A 104 -2.20 -0.71 30.10
C LEU A 104 -3.13 -1.38 31.10
N PRO A 105 -3.37 -0.77 32.27
CA PRO A 105 -4.38 -1.27 33.19
C PRO A 105 -5.79 -1.08 32.62
N ARG A 106 -6.71 -1.99 32.96
CA ARG A 106 -8.11 -1.99 32.48
C ARG A 106 -8.97 -0.85 33.06
N SER A 107 -8.44 -0.12 34.04
CA SER A 107 -9.06 1.03 34.69
C SER A 107 -8.00 2.05 35.09
N GLY A 108 -8.46 3.22 35.55
CA GLY A 108 -7.59 4.32 35.99
C GLY A 108 -7.65 5.52 35.05
N ASP A 109 -6.98 6.59 35.46
CA ASP A 109 -6.90 7.85 34.71
C ASP A 109 -5.66 7.85 33.81
N TRP A 110 -5.81 7.22 32.65
CA TRP A 110 -4.80 7.26 31.59
C TRP A 110 -5.47 7.43 30.23
N SER A 111 -4.74 8.07 29.31
CA SER A 111 -5.11 8.16 27.90
C SER A 111 -3.89 8.05 27.00
N ILE A 112 -4.10 7.56 25.79
CA ILE A 112 -3.10 7.54 24.73
C ILE A 112 -3.57 8.50 23.64
N VAL A 113 -2.71 9.45 23.29
CA VAL A 113 -2.94 10.41 22.21
C VAL A 113 -2.12 10.01 21.00
N PHE A 114 -2.79 9.69 19.90
CA PHE A 114 -2.20 9.59 18.57
C PHE A 114 -2.29 10.96 17.91
N GLN A 115 -1.16 11.66 17.80
CA GLN A 115 -1.11 13.00 17.19
C GLN A 115 -1.21 12.96 15.65
N ARG A 116 -0.93 11.80 15.08
CA ARG A 116 -1.08 11.45 13.66
C ARG A 116 -2.03 10.25 13.55
N ASP A 117 -2.17 9.73 12.34
CA ASP A 117 -2.93 8.52 12.08
C ASP A 117 -2.53 7.39 13.05
N MET A 118 -3.54 6.83 13.70
CA MET A 118 -3.39 5.73 14.62
C MET A 118 -3.07 4.46 13.84
N ARG A 119 -1.91 3.85 14.07
CA ARG A 119 -1.57 2.50 13.60
C ARG A 119 -1.03 1.70 14.77
N ALA A 120 -1.80 0.71 15.22
CA ALA A 120 -1.47 -0.04 16.42
C ALA A 120 -1.90 -1.51 16.35
N ILE A 121 -1.18 -2.34 17.10
CA ILE A 121 -1.57 -3.70 17.43
C ILE A 121 -1.97 -3.74 18.90
N VAL A 122 -3.14 -4.31 19.17
CA VAL A 122 -3.70 -4.42 20.52
C VAL A 122 -4.00 -5.89 20.82
N LEU A 123 -3.41 -6.40 21.89
CA LEU A 123 -3.72 -7.70 22.48
C LEU A 123 -4.49 -7.47 23.78
N SER A 124 -5.74 -7.93 23.79
CA SER A 124 -6.61 -7.94 24.96
C SER A 124 -6.78 -9.38 25.43
N VAL A 125 -6.38 -9.64 26.68
CA VAL A 125 -6.53 -10.96 27.33
C VAL A 125 -7.44 -10.80 28.54
N THR A 126 -8.36 -11.75 28.71
CA THR A 126 -9.31 -11.81 29.83
C THR A 126 -9.08 -13.08 30.64
N SER A 127 -9.67 -13.16 31.83
CA SER A 127 -9.57 -14.30 32.75
C SER A 127 -9.98 -15.64 32.11
N ALA A 128 -10.86 -15.62 31.11
CA ALA A 128 -11.28 -16.82 30.37
C ALA A 128 -10.11 -17.51 29.62
N ALA A 129 -9.08 -16.76 29.19
CA ALA A 129 -7.92 -17.31 28.49
C ALA A 129 -7.01 -18.15 29.40
N LEU A 130 -7.14 -18.02 30.72
CA LEU A 130 -6.25 -18.64 31.68
C LEU A 130 -6.55 -20.12 31.91
N HIS A 131 -7.69 -20.66 31.47
CA HIS A 131 -8.04 -22.09 31.59
C HIS A 131 -7.76 -22.71 32.98
N GLY A 132 -7.97 -21.95 34.07
CA GLY A 132 -7.73 -22.41 35.45
C GLY A 132 -6.26 -22.36 35.91
N ARG A 133 -5.35 -21.75 35.16
CA ARG A 133 -3.97 -21.48 35.61
C ARG A 133 -3.99 -20.52 36.82
N LEU A 134 -3.57 -21.03 37.98
CA LEU A 134 -3.62 -20.38 39.30
C LEU A 134 -2.48 -19.38 39.58
N SER A 135 -1.68 -19.02 38.58
CA SER A 135 -0.61 -18.03 38.75
C SER A 135 -1.23 -16.66 39.01
N GLY A 136 -0.85 -15.99 40.11
CA GLY A 136 -1.48 -14.75 40.58
C GLY A 136 -1.70 -13.75 39.45
N LYS A 137 -2.94 -13.24 39.31
CA LYS A 137 -3.31 -12.29 38.25
C LYS A 137 -2.35 -11.10 38.29
N PRO A 138 -1.50 -10.88 37.27
CA PRO A 138 -0.60 -9.76 37.27
C PRO A 138 -1.43 -8.47 37.22
N ARG A 139 -1.47 -7.74 38.34
CA ARG A 139 -2.15 -6.45 38.44
C ARG A 139 -1.16 -5.35 38.14
N LEU A 140 -1.51 -4.51 37.19
CA LEU A 140 -0.77 -3.30 36.88
C LEU A 140 -1.52 -2.11 37.49
N GLY A 141 -0.88 -1.35 38.39
CA GLY A 141 -1.49 -0.15 38.98
C GLY A 141 -1.44 1.08 38.07
N GLU A 142 -0.43 1.15 37.18
CA GLU A 142 -0.21 2.26 36.27
C GLU A 142 0.35 1.77 34.92
N PRO A 143 0.10 2.47 33.81
CA PRO A 143 0.69 2.16 32.51
C PRO A 143 2.22 1.97 32.55
N ARG A 144 2.73 0.92 31.89
CA ARG A 144 4.18 0.66 31.75
C ARG A 144 4.59 0.62 30.29
N VAL A 145 5.56 1.48 29.94
CA VAL A 145 6.23 1.45 28.64
C VAL A 145 7.44 0.51 28.73
N VAL A 146 7.55 -0.42 27.80
CA VAL A 146 8.56 -1.49 27.76
C VAL A 146 9.32 -1.38 26.45
N SER A 147 10.65 -1.21 26.54
CA SER A 147 11.51 -1.19 25.36
C SER A 147 11.68 -2.59 24.75
N PRO A 148 11.75 -2.71 23.42
CA PRO A 148 11.90 -3.99 22.73
C PRO A 148 13.32 -4.53 22.94
N SER A 149 13.53 -5.21 24.07
CA SER A 149 14.80 -5.81 24.44
C SER A 149 14.57 -7.14 25.16
N GLY A 150 15.48 -8.09 24.93
CA GLY A 150 15.39 -9.43 25.51
C GLY A 150 14.03 -10.08 25.22
N PHE A 151 13.32 -10.46 26.28
CA PHE A 151 12.02 -11.13 26.18
C PHE A 151 10.92 -10.26 25.58
N ALA A 152 10.94 -8.94 25.82
CA ALA A 152 9.94 -8.02 25.28
C ALA A 152 10.06 -7.89 23.75
N ASP A 153 11.27 -8.01 23.19
CA ASP A 153 11.48 -8.01 21.73
C ASP A 153 10.89 -9.27 21.08
N VAL A 154 11.08 -10.45 21.69
CA VAL A 154 10.47 -11.70 21.21
C VAL A 154 8.95 -11.60 21.21
N PHE A 155 8.36 -11.07 22.28
CA PHE A 155 6.92 -10.88 22.37
C PHE A 155 6.41 -9.87 21.33
N ALA A 156 7.08 -8.72 21.18
CA ALA A 156 6.72 -7.71 20.19
C ALA A 156 6.79 -8.24 18.75
N ARG A 157 7.84 -9.01 18.40
CA ARG A 157 7.99 -9.61 17.08
C ARG A 157 6.95 -10.67 16.77
N LEU A 158 6.64 -11.55 17.74
CA LEU A 158 5.56 -12.53 17.55
C LEU A 158 4.20 -11.83 17.42
N LEU A 159 3.97 -10.78 18.21
CA LEU A 159 2.76 -9.98 18.15
C LEU A 159 2.57 -9.34 16.76
N ASP A 160 3.61 -8.72 16.21
CA ASP A 160 3.58 -8.13 14.85
C ASP A 160 3.38 -9.18 13.75
N ALA A 161 4.16 -10.28 13.79
CA ALA A 161 4.07 -11.34 12.79
C ALA A 161 2.68 -12.00 12.77
N THR A 162 2.09 -12.21 13.94
CA THR A 162 0.72 -12.76 14.06
C THR A 162 -0.30 -11.76 13.53
N ALA A 163 -0.17 -10.48 13.89
CA ALA A 163 -1.09 -9.43 13.46
C ALA A 163 -1.13 -9.25 11.93
N ARG A 164 0.00 -9.45 11.24
CA ARG A 164 0.10 -9.38 9.76
C ARG A 164 -0.51 -10.56 9.01
N THR A 165 -0.73 -11.68 9.70
CA THR A 165 -1.20 -12.96 9.12
C THR A 165 -2.56 -13.39 9.67
N LEU A 166 -3.27 -12.50 10.36
CA LEU A 166 -4.54 -12.80 11.02
C LEU A 166 -5.61 -13.37 10.09
N ASP A 167 -5.63 -12.92 8.83
CA ASP A 167 -6.56 -13.32 7.78
C ASP A 167 -6.23 -14.70 7.18
N THR A 168 -4.96 -15.11 7.21
CA THR A 168 -4.49 -16.36 6.59
C THR A 168 -4.44 -17.55 7.55
N LEU A 169 -4.35 -17.32 8.86
CA LEU A 169 -4.28 -18.42 9.84
C LEU A 169 -5.58 -19.25 9.84
N SER A 170 -5.48 -20.57 9.96
CA SER A 170 -6.63 -21.41 10.30
C SER A 170 -7.06 -21.20 11.76
N ASP A 171 -8.27 -21.62 12.13
CA ASP A 171 -8.75 -21.50 13.51
C ASP A 171 -7.89 -22.31 14.51
N ALA A 172 -7.32 -23.44 14.08
CA ALA A 172 -6.41 -24.24 14.90
C ALA A 172 -5.06 -23.55 15.13
N GLU A 173 -4.46 -22.99 14.07
CA GLU A 173 -3.20 -22.24 14.16
C GLU A 173 -3.38 -20.98 15.02
N TRP A 174 -4.49 -20.25 14.82
CA TRP A 174 -4.81 -19.08 15.64
C TRP A 174 -4.91 -19.43 17.13
N ASN A 175 -5.62 -20.50 17.50
CA ASN A 175 -5.72 -20.91 18.90
C ASN A 175 -4.35 -21.23 19.52
N ALA A 176 -3.45 -21.87 18.78
CA ALA A 176 -2.09 -22.19 19.25
C ALA A 176 -1.24 -20.93 19.46
N VAL A 177 -1.29 -19.99 18.50
CA VAL A 177 -0.55 -18.72 18.59
C VAL A 177 -1.14 -17.82 19.67
N ALA A 178 -2.46 -17.75 19.80
CA ALA A 178 -3.15 -16.98 20.84
C ALA A 178 -2.72 -17.41 22.25
N GLN A 179 -2.63 -18.72 22.51
CA GLN A 179 -2.15 -19.21 23.80
C GLN A 179 -0.69 -18.83 24.07
N SER A 180 0.15 -18.86 23.03
CA SER A 180 1.55 -18.44 23.13
C SER A 180 1.65 -16.94 23.47
N LEU A 181 0.83 -16.08 22.86
CA LEU A 181 0.76 -14.65 23.18
C LEU A 181 0.31 -14.39 24.62
N VAL A 182 -0.66 -15.17 25.14
CA VAL A 182 -1.08 -15.10 26.55
C VAL A 182 0.08 -15.42 27.49
N ASP A 183 0.81 -16.49 27.21
CA ASP A 183 1.90 -16.96 28.07
C ASP A 183 3.05 -15.94 28.12
N LEU A 184 3.36 -15.33 26.97
CA LEU A 184 4.35 -14.25 26.88
C LEU A 184 3.90 -12.98 27.62
N LEU A 185 2.63 -12.56 27.45
CA LEU A 185 2.08 -11.39 28.14
C LEU A 185 2.16 -11.55 29.67
N LEU A 186 1.72 -12.70 30.19
CA LEU A 186 1.73 -12.96 31.64
C LEU A 186 3.16 -12.98 32.19
N THR A 187 4.09 -13.63 31.48
CA THR A 187 5.51 -13.68 31.85
C THR A 187 6.10 -12.27 31.94
N LEU A 188 5.84 -11.43 30.93
CA LEU A 188 6.32 -10.05 30.92
C LEU A 188 5.71 -9.23 32.06
N ALA A 189 4.41 -9.37 32.29
CA ALA A 189 3.71 -8.64 33.35
C ALA A 189 4.20 -9.05 34.76
N HIS A 190 4.50 -10.32 35.00
CA HIS A 190 5.09 -10.80 36.25
C HIS A 190 6.51 -10.29 36.48
N GLN A 191 7.36 -10.26 35.45
CA GLN A 191 8.71 -9.71 35.56
C GLN A 191 8.69 -8.23 35.98
N LEU A 192 7.76 -7.46 35.41
CA LEU A 192 7.60 -6.04 35.76
C LEU A 192 7.03 -5.84 37.17
N ALA A 193 6.11 -6.71 37.61
CA ALA A 193 5.56 -6.66 38.97
C ALA A 193 6.57 -7.10 40.05
N ALA A 194 7.47 -8.02 39.74
CA ALA A 194 8.52 -8.48 40.68
C ALA A 194 9.64 -7.43 40.87
N SER A 195 9.86 -6.56 39.88
CA SER A 195 10.92 -5.54 39.91
C SER A 195 10.73 -4.42 40.95
N THR A 196 9.60 -4.40 41.67
CA THR A 196 9.32 -3.43 42.75
C THR A 196 9.72 -3.90 44.16
N SER A 197 10.24 -5.12 44.32
CA SER A 197 10.75 -5.62 45.60
C SER A 197 11.95 -6.56 45.40
N ASP A 198 13.09 -6.18 45.99
CA ASP A 198 14.39 -6.88 46.02
C ASP A 198 15.18 -6.99 44.70
N ALA A 199 15.99 -5.95 44.42
CA ALA A 199 17.00 -5.98 43.36
C ALA A 199 18.36 -5.41 43.82
N GLY A 200 18.96 -6.03 44.85
CA GLY A 200 20.32 -5.67 45.30
C GLY A 200 21.44 -6.54 44.71
N SER A 201 21.19 -7.85 44.49
CA SER A 201 22.26 -8.80 44.11
C SER A 201 22.11 -9.44 42.73
N SER A 202 20.88 -9.69 42.27
CA SER A 202 20.63 -10.34 40.96
C SER A 202 20.87 -9.41 39.77
N ALA A 203 20.47 -8.12 39.86
CA ALA A 203 20.71 -7.14 38.80
C ALA A 203 22.22 -6.90 38.53
N THR A 204 23.04 -6.91 39.58
CA THR A 204 24.50 -6.79 39.48
C THR A 204 25.14 -8.03 38.85
N GLN A 205 24.61 -9.23 39.15
CA GLN A 205 25.04 -10.49 38.53
C GLN A 205 24.63 -10.57 37.05
N SER A 206 23.41 -10.15 36.69
CA SER A 206 22.95 -10.08 35.30
C SER A 206 23.70 -9.02 34.50
N ALA A 207 24.00 -7.85 35.08
CA ALA A 207 24.81 -6.82 34.43
C ALA A 207 26.26 -7.28 34.20
N LEU A 208 26.84 -8.00 35.18
CA LEU A 208 28.17 -8.59 35.06
C LEU A 208 28.20 -9.71 34.00
N LEU A 209 27.22 -10.62 34.01
CA LEU A 209 27.09 -11.67 33.00
C LEU A 209 26.91 -11.07 31.61
N HIS A 210 26.07 -10.03 31.47
CA HIS A 210 25.87 -9.33 30.21
C HIS A 210 27.19 -8.71 29.70
N ARG A 211 27.99 -8.10 30.58
CA ARG A 211 29.31 -7.55 30.22
C ARG A 211 30.30 -8.64 29.80
N ILE A 212 30.33 -9.76 30.52
CA ILE A 212 31.12 -10.96 30.15
C ILE A 212 30.72 -11.47 28.75
N CYS A 213 29.41 -11.58 28.48
CA CYS A 213 28.89 -11.97 27.17
C CYS A 213 29.30 -10.99 26.06
N GLN A 214 29.28 -9.68 26.31
CA GLN A 214 29.76 -8.67 25.36
C GLN A 214 31.27 -8.73 25.11
N THR A 215 32.06 -9.10 26.12
CA THR A 215 33.51 -9.28 25.98
C THR A 215 33.83 -10.53 25.18
N ILE A 216 33.06 -11.60 25.36
CA ILE A 216 33.13 -12.81 24.53
C ILE A 216 32.79 -12.48 23.07
N GLU A 217 31.70 -11.75 22.82
CA GLU A 217 31.30 -11.35 21.46
C GLU A 217 32.38 -10.58 20.69
N ARG A 218 33.12 -9.71 21.39
CA ARG A 218 34.20 -8.90 20.79
C ARG A 218 35.47 -9.69 20.48
N ARG A 219 35.57 -10.94 20.94
CA ARG A 219 36.76 -11.79 20.81
C ARG A 219 36.44 -13.19 20.29
N LEU A 220 35.33 -13.35 19.57
CA LEU A 220 34.93 -14.66 19.03
C LEU A 220 35.93 -15.21 18.00
N ASP A 221 36.70 -14.33 17.37
CA ASP A 221 37.79 -14.60 16.43
C ASP A 221 39.04 -15.22 17.09
N ASP A 222 39.25 -15.02 18.40
CA ASP A 222 40.44 -15.54 19.13
C ASP A 222 40.30 -17.04 19.44
N PRO A 223 41.02 -17.96 18.77
CA PRO A 223 40.90 -19.40 19.02
C PRO A 223 41.30 -19.80 20.45
N GLU A 224 42.08 -18.99 21.15
CA GLU A 224 42.57 -19.21 22.52
C GLU A 224 41.72 -18.51 23.59
N LEU A 225 40.46 -18.17 23.27
CA LEU A 225 39.51 -17.57 24.20
C LEU A 225 39.12 -18.57 25.32
N VAL A 226 39.84 -18.49 26.44
CA VAL A 226 39.64 -19.33 27.64
C VAL A 226 39.00 -18.57 28.81
N PRO A 227 38.29 -19.25 29.74
CA PRO A 227 37.64 -18.63 30.90
C PRO A 227 38.57 -17.72 31.71
N ALA A 228 39.81 -18.14 31.94
CA ALA A 228 40.81 -17.39 32.70
C ALA A 228 41.09 -15.98 32.12
N ARG A 229 41.17 -15.86 30.79
CA ARG A 229 41.43 -14.59 30.11
C ARG A 229 40.26 -13.63 30.21
N VAL A 230 39.03 -14.15 30.09
CA VAL A 230 37.81 -13.33 30.22
C VAL A 230 37.60 -12.91 31.67
N ALA A 231 37.83 -13.80 32.62
CA ALA A 231 37.75 -13.50 34.05
C ALA A 231 38.74 -12.38 34.45
N GLN A 232 39.98 -12.46 33.96
CA GLN A 232 41.00 -11.42 34.17
C GLN A 232 40.59 -10.06 33.58
N ALA A 233 40.07 -10.05 32.34
CA ALA A 233 39.62 -8.82 31.69
C ALA A 233 38.44 -8.15 32.42
N GLU A 234 37.61 -8.95 33.09
CA GLU A 234 36.40 -8.50 33.79
C GLU A 234 36.61 -8.27 35.30
N GLY A 235 37.83 -8.49 35.81
CA GLY A 235 38.20 -8.28 37.21
C GLY A 235 37.58 -9.28 38.18
N ILE A 236 37.27 -10.50 37.72
CA ILE A 236 36.65 -11.57 38.53
C ILE A 236 37.48 -12.84 38.56
N SER A 237 37.19 -13.74 39.51
CA SER A 237 37.83 -15.06 39.52
C SER A 237 37.21 -15.97 38.45
N GLU A 238 38.02 -16.85 37.87
CA GLU A 238 37.56 -17.86 36.89
C GLU A 238 36.44 -18.75 37.48
N ARG A 239 36.56 -19.13 38.76
CA ARG A 239 35.55 -19.88 39.49
C ARG A 239 34.22 -19.13 39.57
N TYR A 240 34.25 -17.80 39.72
CA TYR A 240 33.04 -16.99 39.74
C TYR A 240 32.43 -16.84 38.34
N LEU A 241 33.25 -16.68 37.31
CA LEU A 241 32.79 -16.67 35.92
C LEU A 241 32.09 -17.98 35.54
N GLN A 242 32.66 -19.14 35.89
CA GLN A 242 32.03 -20.44 35.66
C GLN A 242 30.68 -20.56 36.39
N LYS A 243 30.63 -20.14 37.66
CA LYS A 243 29.39 -20.11 38.44
C LYS A 243 28.31 -19.19 37.84
N LEU A 244 28.69 -18.10 37.19
CA LEU A 244 27.77 -17.19 36.48
C LEU A 244 27.17 -17.84 35.22
N PHE A 245 27.91 -18.67 34.50
CA PHE A 245 27.35 -19.45 33.39
C PHE A 245 26.47 -20.60 33.88
N GLU A 246 26.86 -21.29 34.96
CA GLU A 246 26.05 -22.35 35.56
C GLU A 246 24.68 -21.85 36.03
N THR A 247 24.61 -20.60 36.52
CA THR A 247 23.35 -19.98 36.98
C THR A 247 22.36 -19.70 35.83
N VAL A 248 22.83 -19.63 34.59
CA VAL A 248 21.98 -19.53 33.39
C VAL A 248 21.84 -20.86 32.64
N GLY A 249 22.25 -21.97 33.27
CA GLY A 249 22.11 -23.31 32.71
C GLY A 249 23.08 -23.60 31.55
N ASP A 250 24.19 -22.87 31.47
CA ASP A 250 25.20 -23.04 30.41
C ASP A 250 26.61 -23.19 31.02
N ASN A 251 27.63 -23.43 30.20
CA ASN A 251 29.03 -23.29 30.58
C ASN A 251 29.76 -22.41 29.56
N PHE A 252 30.85 -21.77 29.98
CA PHE A 252 31.58 -20.83 29.13
C PHE A 252 31.97 -21.42 27.77
N THR A 253 32.50 -22.65 27.75
CA THR A 253 32.97 -23.30 26.52
C THR A 253 31.81 -23.59 25.56
N HIS A 254 30.68 -24.04 26.09
CA HIS A 254 29.47 -24.28 25.31
C HIS A 254 28.91 -22.95 24.76
N TYR A 255 28.82 -21.91 25.58
CA TYR A 255 28.37 -20.58 25.18
C TYR A 255 29.23 -19.98 24.06
N VAL A 256 30.56 -19.99 24.20
CA VAL A 256 31.48 -19.48 23.17
C VAL A 256 31.30 -20.26 21.87
N ARG A 257 31.24 -21.59 21.94
CA ARG A 257 31.04 -22.45 20.75
C ARG A 257 29.70 -22.14 20.07
N GLU A 258 28.63 -22.00 20.83
CA GLU A 258 27.30 -21.67 20.33
C GLU A 258 27.29 -20.31 19.61
N ARG A 259 27.91 -19.29 20.20
CA ARG A 259 28.00 -17.95 19.60
C ARG A 259 28.86 -17.93 18.33
N ARG A 260 29.99 -18.65 18.31
CA ARG A 260 30.81 -18.84 17.09
C ARG A 260 30.02 -19.51 15.98
N LEU A 261 29.25 -20.56 16.31
CA LEU A 261 28.40 -21.26 15.34
C LEU A 261 27.27 -20.36 14.80
N GLN A 262 26.63 -19.55 15.65
CA GLN A 262 25.59 -18.59 15.23
C GLN A 262 26.12 -17.47 14.32
N ARG A 263 27.33 -16.95 14.59
CA ARG A 263 27.99 -15.97 13.70
C ARG A 263 28.39 -16.59 12.37
N ALA A 264 28.97 -17.79 12.40
CA ALA A 264 29.26 -18.53 11.18
C ALA A 264 27.99 -18.85 10.38
N TRP A 265 26.86 -19.15 11.04
CA TRP A 265 25.56 -19.36 10.40
C TRP A 265 25.07 -18.10 9.69
N ALA A 266 25.22 -16.91 10.31
CA ALA A 266 24.85 -15.64 9.71
C ALA A 266 25.68 -15.35 8.44
N ASP A 267 26.99 -15.57 8.49
CA ASP A 267 27.85 -15.38 7.30
C ASP A 267 27.57 -16.45 6.22
N LEU A 268 27.26 -17.69 6.62
CA LEU A 268 26.95 -18.76 5.67
C LEU A 268 25.59 -18.60 4.98
N SER A 269 24.66 -17.88 5.59
CA SER A 269 23.34 -17.54 5.03
C SER A 269 23.34 -16.23 4.24
N ASN A 270 24.39 -15.40 4.36
CA ASN A 270 24.49 -14.13 3.65
C ASN A 270 25.07 -14.31 2.24
N PRO A 271 24.32 -13.98 1.16
CA PRO A 271 24.81 -14.08 -0.22
C PRO A 271 26.05 -13.22 -0.50
N VAL A 272 26.22 -12.09 0.20
CA VAL A 272 27.39 -11.20 0.03
C VAL A 272 28.68 -11.90 0.47
N GLU A 273 28.60 -12.80 1.45
CA GLU A 273 29.72 -13.55 2.00
C GLU A 273 30.01 -14.85 1.21
N ALA A 274 29.30 -15.10 0.10
CA ALA A 274 29.45 -16.32 -0.71
C ALA A 274 30.86 -16.52 -1.27
N HIS A 275 31.62 -15.42 -1.44
CA HIS A 275 33.00 -15.42 -1.90
C HIS A 275 33.98 -16.02 -0.88
N ARG A 276 33.64 -16.04 0.42
CA ARG A 276 34.48 -16.64 1.47
C ARG A 276 34.23 -18.15 1.53
N SER A 277 35.29 -18.94 1.55
CA SER A 277 35.22 -20.37 1.77
C SER A 277 34.69 -20.71 3.17
N ILE A 278 34.10 -21.90 3.32
CA ILE A 278 33.64 -22.42 4.62
C ILE A 278 34.78 -22.40 5.65
N SER A 279 36.01 -22.73 5.21
CA SER A 279 37.19 -22.73 6.06
C SER A 279 37.57 -21.33 6.53
N GLU A 280 37.52 -20.32 5.65
CA GLU A 280 37.80 -18.91 6.04
C GLU A 280 36.78 -18.39 7.06
N ILE A 281 35.50 -18.75 6.92
CA ILE A 281 34.48 -18.41 7.91
C ILE A 281 34.76 -19.12 9.24
N ALA A 282 35.12 -20.40 9.21
CA ALA A 282 35.47 -21.15 10.41
C ALA A 282 36.65 -20.49 11.16
N TYR A 283 37.72 -20.12 10.45
CA TYR A 283 38.89 -19.48 11.05
C TYR A 283 38.59 -18.07 11.57
N ALA A 284 37.77 -17.29 10.85
CA ALA A 284 37.37 -15.95 11.28
C ALA A 284 36.59 -15.94 12.61
N TYR A 285 35.97 -17.07 12.98
CA TYR A 285 35.27 -17.24 14.25
C TYR A 285 36.01 -18.18 15.22
N GLY A 286 37.34 -18.27 15.11
CA GLY A 286 38.17 -18.91 16.13
C GLY A 286 38.09 -20.45 16.15
N PHE A 287 37.63 -21.11 15.10
CA PHE A 287 37.78 -22.57 14.96
C PHE A 287 39.16 -22.89 14.40
N GLY A 288 39.96 -23.69 15.11
CA GLY A 288 41.30 -24.11 14.64
C GLY A 288 41.29 -25.17 13.54
N ASP A 289 40.14 -25.79 13.25
CA ASP A 289 40.01 -26.85 12.25
C ASP A 289 38.63 -26.82 11.56
N SER A 290 38.63 -26.82 10.23
CA SER A 290 37.41 -26.76 9.41
C SER A 290 36.57 -28.05 9.51
N ALA A 291 37.19 -29.20 9.77
CA ALA A 291 36.46 -30.45 9.96
C ALA A 291 35.74 -30.48 11.32
N HIS A 292 36.38 -29.96 12.37
CA HIS A 292 35.75 -29.76 13.68
C HIS A 292 34.59 -28.76 13.61
N PHE A 293 34.78 -27.62 12.92
CA PHE A 293 33.71 -26.67 12.65
C PHE A 293 32.52 -27.33 11.94
N SER A 294 32.78 -28.06 10.86
CA SER A 294 31.71 -28.70 10.07
C SER A 294 30.91 -29.73 10.88
N ARG A 295 31.58 -30.51 11.75
CA ARG A 295 30.90 -31.44 12.67
C ARG A 295 30.07 -30.70 13.71
N ALA A 296 30.60 -29.65 14.32
CA ALA A 296 29.91 -28.86 15.33
C ALA A 296 28.69 -28.11 14.72
N PHE A 297 28.85 -27.54 13.53
CA PHE A 297 27.80 -26.86 12.79
C PHE A 297 26.68 -27.83 12.40
N ARG A 298 27.02 -29.02 11.87
CA ARG A 298 26.03 -30.06 11.55
C ARG A 298 25.30 -30.55 12.79
N HIS A 299 26.02 -30.80 13.88
CA HIS A 299 25.40 -31.23 15.14
C HIS A 299 24.42 -30.18 15.66
N ARG A 300 24.69 -28.88 15.46
CA ARG A 300 23.87 -27.79 15.97
C ARG A 300 22.69 -27.40 15.08
N PHE A 301 22.88 -27.39 13.76
CA PHE A 301 21.89 -26.89 12.79
C PHE A 301 21.30 -27.96 11.88
N GLY A 302 21.68 -29.23 12.07
CA GLY A 302 21.15 -30.38 11.32
C GLY A 302 21.79 -30.60 9.95
N LEU A 303 22.46 -29.59 9.39
CA LEU A 303 23.05 -29.62 8.04
C LEU A 303 24.55 -29.27 8.06
N PRO A 304 25.39 -29.90 7.22
CA PRO A 304 26.76 -29.43 6.97
C PRO A 304 26.78 -27.99 6.44
N PRO A 305 27.79 -27.16 6.79
CA PRO A 305 27.87 -25.76 6.36
C PRO A 305 27.73 -25.52 4.84
N ARG A 306 28.27 -26.44 4.04
CA ARG A 306 28.22 -26.36 2.57
C ARG A 306 26.79 -26.58 2.04
N GLU A 307 26.11 -27.60 2.55
CA GLU A 307 24.71 -27.90 2.19
C GLU A 307 23.79 -26.78 2.67
N PHE A 308 24.02 -26.26 3.88
CA PHE A 308 23.29 -25.12 4.42
C PHE A 308 23.43 -23.87 3.53
N ARG A 309 24.66 -23.49 3.16
CA ARG A 309 24.90 -22.36 2.25
C ARG A 309 24.23 -22.57 0.88
N GLN A 310 24.32 -23.78 0.35
CA GLN A 310 23.68 -24.10 -0.94
C GLN A 310 22.16 -23.97 -0.84
N GLN A 311 21.56 -24.47 0.24
CA GLN A 311 20.12 -24.37 0.47
C GLN A 311 19.66 -22.93 0.64
N GLU A 312 20.42 -22.08 1.36
CA GLU A 312 20.09 -20.65 1.48
C GLU A 312 20.31 -19.89 0.17
N ALA A 313 21.30 -20.26 -0.66
CA ALA A 313 21.46 -19.71 -2.00
C ALA A 313 20.30 -20.11 -2.93
N GLU A 314 19.84 -21.37 -2.87
CA GLU A 314 18.66 -21.85 -3.60
C GLU A 314 17.39 -21.14 -3.12
N ARG A 315 17.24 -20.93 -1.80
CA ARG A 315 16.13 -20.19 -1.19
C ARG A 315 16.14 -18.71 -1.56
N ALA A 316 17.31 -18.07 -1.57
CA ALA A 316 17.48 -16.72 -2.06
C ALA A 316 17.14 -16.63 -3.55
N THR A 317 17.56 -17.60 -4.36
CA THR A 317 17.20 -17.67 -5.80
C THR A 317 15.70 -17.86 -6.01
N LEU A 318 15.03 -18.63 -5.15
CA LEU A 318 13.58 -18.82 -5.15
C LEU A 318 12.81 -17.57 -4.67
N GLN A 319 13.39 -16.78 -3.76
CA GLN A 319 12.85 -15.49 -3.33
C GLN A 319 13.11 -14.36 -4.36
N HIS A 320 14.23 -14.40 -5.07
CA HIS A 320 14.56 -13.49 -6.17
C HIS A 320 13.92 -13.90 -7.51
N GLY A 321 13.30 -15.08 -7.56
CA GLY A 321 12.48 -15.56 -8.69
C GLY A 321 11.08 -14.94 -8.76
N VAL A 322 10.73 -14.06 -7.81
CA VAL A 322 9.58 -13.17 -7.93
C VAL A 322 9.97 -12.07 -8.91
N ALA A 323 9.54 -12.19 -10.17
CA ALA A 323 9.55 -11.09 -11.13
C ALA A 323 9.01 -9.81 -10.46
N GLY A 324 9.66 -8.67 -10.73
CA GLY A 324 9.63 -7.44 -9.95
C GLY A 324 8.27 -7.01 -9.40
N GLN A 325 8.26 -6.39 -8.21
CA GLN A 325 7.04 -5.74 -7.71
C GLN A 325 6.80 -4.43 -8.49
N ARG A 326 5.57 -4.19 -8.95
CA ARG A 326 5.14 -2.94 -9.64
C ARG A 326 5.16 -1.75 -8.67
N GLY A 327 4.97 -2.02 -7.37
CA GLY A 327 5.04 -1.03 -6.30
C GLY A 327 6.42 -0.87 -5.67
N TRP A 328 6.50 0.09 -4.75
CA TRP A 328 7.70 0.38 -4.00
C TRP A 328 8.21 -0.84 -3.22
N PRO A 329 9.52 -1.13 -3.20
CA PRO A 329 10.08 -2.06 -2.22
C PRO A 329 9.91 -1.50 -0.80
N GLN A 330 9.47 -2.34 0.14
CA GLN A 330 9.22 -1.90 1.53
C GLN A 330 10.46 -1.28 2.19
N GLU A 331 11.65 -1.80 1.87
CA GLU A 331 12.92 -1.31 2.40
C GLU A 331 13.29 0.09 1.88
N ALA A 332 12.93 0.42 0.64
CA ALA A 332 13.20 1.72 0.01
C ALA A 332 12.32 2.85 0.62
N LEU A 333 11.06 2.55 0.92
CA LEU A 333 10.16 3.50 1.59
C LEU A 333 10.65 3.89 2.99
N ALA A 334 11.28 2.96 3.70
CA ALA A 334 11.85 3.24 5.02
C ALA A 334 13.02 4.24 4.95
N GLN A 335 13.81 4.23 3.86
CA GLN A 335 14.98 5.08 3.65
C GLN A 335 14.62 6.50 3.17
N LEU A 336 13.55 6.67 2.38
CA LEU A 336 13.09 8.00 1.97
C LEU A 336 12.60 8.87 3.14
N ARG A 337 12.07 8.23 4.19
CA ARG A 337 11.64 8.92 5.41
C ARG A 337 12.79 9.58 6.18
N THR A 338 14.02 9.05 6.09
CA THR A 338 15.18 9.69 6.73
C THR A 338 15.67 10.93 5.99
N HIS A 339 15.26 11.15 4.74
CA HIS A 339 15.71 12.28 3.92
C HIS A 339 14.71 13.43 3.80
N GLN A 340 13.42 13.22 4.11
CA GLN A 340 12.37 14.25 3.96
C GLN A 340 12.24 15.25 5.13
N SER A 341 13.14 15.24 6.12
CA SER A 341 13.15 16.24 7.18
C SER A 341 14.12 17.38 6.86
N VAL A 342 13.88 18.17 5.81
CA VAL A 342 14.34 19.57 5.63
C VAL A 342 13.69 20.11 4.36
N GLU A 343 13.17 21.33 4.45
CA GLU A 343 12.63 22.19 3.38
C GLU A 343 11.16 22.01 2.94
N ALA A 344 10.26 22.61 3.73
CA ALA A 344 9.09 23.29 3.20
C ALA A 344 9.01 24.70 3.83
N ARG A 345 9.43 25.73 3.09
CA ARG A 345 9.11 27.13 3.42
C ARG A 345 8.13 27.65 2.35
N SER A 346 6.89 27.79 2.76
CA SER A 346 5.80 28.39 1.99
C SER A 346 6.00 29.90 1.84
N ASN A 347 6.06 30.39 0.60
CA ASN A 347 5.78 31.78 0.29
C ASN A 347 4.44 31.82 -0.47
N ILE A 348 3.35 32.09 0.25
CA ILE A 348 2.06 32.41 -0.35
C ILE A 348 2.00 33.94 -0.46
N SER A 349 2.07 34.47 -1.68
CA SER A 349 1.70 35.88 -1.91
C SER A 349 0.18 36.00 -1.95
N ARG A 350 -0.34 36.96 -1.19
CA ARG A 350 -1.75 37.38 -1.26
C ARG A 350 -1.99 38.02 -2.63
N ALA A 351 -2.96 37.50 -3.37
CA ALA A 351 -3.54 38.17 -4.53
C ALA A 351 -4.77 38.97 -4.09
N ASP A 352 -4.91 40.16 -4.67
CA ASP A 352 -5.91 41.16 -4.35
C ASP A 352 -7.35 40.70 -4.63
N ALA A 353 -8.28 41.18 -3.80
CA ALA A 353 -9.69 40.92 -3.90
C ALA A 353 -10.33 41.74 -5.03
N GLU A 354 -10.94 41.08 -6.02
CA GLU A 354 -11.90 41.69 -6.94
C GLU A 354 -13.34 41.24 -6.63
N GLU A 355 -14.25 42.21 -6.74
CA GLU A 355 -15.68 42.13 -6.47
C GLU A 355 -16.48 41.18 -7.39
N PRO A 356 -17.65 40.69 -6.93
CA PRO A 356 -18.41 39.65 -7.61
C PRO A 356 -19.08 40.18 -8.88
N ARG A 357 -18.59 39.73 -10.04
CA ARG A 357 -19.30 39.86 -11.32
C ARG A 357 -20.07 38.57 -11.60
N THR A 358 -21.39 38.68 -11.70
CA THR A 358 -22.26 37.66 -12.30
C THR A 358 -21.84 37.44 -13.75
N ALA A 359 -21.26 36.27 -14.07
CA ALA A 359 -20.86 35.93 -15.43
C ALA A 359 -21.30 34.51 -15.77
N GLY A 360 -21.81 34.31 -16.99
CA GLY A 360 -22.25 33.00 -17.49
C GLY A 360 -21.12 31.97 -17.57
N ARG A 361 -21.51 30.71 -17.75
CA ARG A 361 -20.61 29.54 -17.88
C ARG A 361 -19.51 29.80 -18.91
N LYS A 362 -18.25 29.58 -18.54
CA LYS A 362 -17.09 29.73 -19.44
C LYS A 362 -16.64 28.38 -19.98
N HIS A 363 -15.96 28.42 -21.13
CA HIS A 363 -15.27 27.26 -21.70
C HIS A 363 -13.76 27.47 -21.63
N HIS A 364 -13.04 26.47 -21.15
CA HIS A 364 -11.58 26.46 -21.00
C HIS A 364 -10.96 25.40 -21.92
N TYR A 365 -9.69 25.55 -22.24
CA TYR A 365 -8.93 24.59 -23.06
C TYR A 365 -7.58 24.30 -22.42
N LEU A 366 -7.29 23.03 -22.16
CA LEU A 366 -6.03 22.57 -21.58
C LEU A 366 -5.33 21.63 -22.57
N PRO A 367 -4.37 22.14 -23.37
CA PRO A 367 -3.63 21.33 -24.33
C PRO A 367 -2.64 20.40 -23.62
N VAL A 368 -2.25 19.33 -24.30
CA VAL A 368 -1.22 18.43 -23.81
C VAL A 368 0.16 18.93 -24.22
N GLU A 369 1.02 19.17 -23.24
CA GLU A 369 2.44 19.52 -23.42
C GLU A 369 3.21 19.20 -22.13
N ALA A 370 4.54 19.09 -22.22
CA ALA A 370 5.38 18.65 -21.10
C ALA A 370 5.17 19.44 -19.79
N GLY A 371 4.89 20.75 -19.87
CA GLY A 371 4.69 21.60 -18.69
C GLY A 371 3.29 21.53 -18.07
N ARG A 372 2.32 20.90 -18.74
CA ARG A 372 0.90 20.84 -18.33
C ARG A 372 0.45 19.46 -17.88
N ILE A 373 1.37 18.50 -17.89
CA ILE A 373 1.12 17.14 -17.46
C ILE A 373 2.02 16.80 -16.28
N HIS A 374 1.60 15.79 -15.54
CA HIS A 374 2.45 15.04 -14.63
C HIS A 374 2.37 13.56 -15.03
N TRP A 375 3.45 12.81 -14.86
CA TRP A 375 3.56 11.46 -15.39
C TRP A 375 3.77 10.46 -14.26
N GLY A 376 2.76 9.62 -14.03
CA GLY A 376 2.84 8.47 -13.14
C GLY A 376 2.57 8.76 -11.66
N TYR A 377 2.03 9.93 -11.30
CA TYR A 377 1.70 10.19 -9.90
C TYR A 377 0.57 11.21 -9.74
N PHE A 378 -0.15 11.20 -8.63
CA PHE A 378 -0.95 12.35 -8.17
C PHE A 378 -0.22 13.05 -7.04
N SER A 379 -0.39 14.38 -6.93
CA SER A 379 0.10 15.12 -5.77
C SER A 379 -0.73 16.34 -5.42
N ARG A 380 -0.97 16.49 -4.12
CA ARG A 380 -1.65 17.66 -3.53
C ARG A 380 -0.80 18.93 -3.53
N SER A 381 0.50 18.80 -3.80
CA SER A 381 1.45 19.92 -3.83
C SER A 381 1.72 20.43 -5.26
N LEU A 382 1.11 19.80 -6.28
CA LEU A 382 1.21 20.27 -7.65
C LEU A 382 0.54 21.63 -7.82
N SER A 383 1.22 22.54 -8.51
CA SER A 383 0.62 23.81 -8.90
C SER A 383 -0.46 23.57 -9.96
N PRO A 384 -1.68 24.10 -9.79
CA PRO A 384 -2.73 24.00 -10.80
C PRO A 384 -2.30 24.62 -12.13
N GLN A 385 -2.63 23.96 -13.23
CA GLN A 385 -2.37 24.46 -14.59
C GLN A 385 -3.40 25.50 -15.02
N ILE A 386 -4.60 25.43 -14.42
CA ILE A 386 -5.71 26.35 -14.61
C ILE A 386 -6.65 26.24 -13.40
N GLU A 387 -7.33 27.34 -13.06
CA GLU A 387 -8.42 27.36 -12.09
C GLU A 387 -9.75 27.66 -12.82
N ILE A 388 -10.79 26.88 -12.55
CA ILE A 388 -12.12 27.02 -13.15
C ILE A 388 -13.20 27.21 -12.07
N ALA A 389 -14.34 27.77 -12.46
CA ALA A 389 -15.51 27.88 -11.58
C ALA A 389 -16.44 26.67 -11.72
N SER A 390 -17.23 26.39 -10.70
CA SER A 390 -18.31 25.39 -10.79
C SER A 390 -19.28 25.73 -11.92
N GLY A 391 -19.60 24.74 -12.76
CA GLY A 391 -20.46 24.85 -13.94
C GLY A 391 -19.73 25.29 -15.22
N ASP A 392 -18.42 25.55 -15.16
CA ASP A 392 -17.62 25.77 -16.37
C ASP A 392 -17.43 24.46 -17.14
N THR A 393 -17.16 24.61 -18.44
CA THR A 393 -16.74 23.50 -19.30
C THR A 393 -15.25 23.60 -19.61
N ILE A 394 -14.58 22.47 -19.80
CA ILE A 394 -13.17 22.41 -20.14
C ILE A 394 -12.90 21.29 -21.15
N THR A 395 -12.14 21.59 -22.19
CA THR A 395 -11.56 20.58 -23.08
C THR A 395 -10.15 20.24 -22.61
N ILE A 396 -9.85 18.97 -22.38
CA ILE A 396 -8.55 18.48 -21.92
C ILE A 396 -8.03 17.48 -22.95
N GLU A 397 -6.85 17.77 -23.51
CA GLU A 397 -6.12 16.80 -24.34
C GLU A 397 -5.38 15.79 -23.45
N THR A 398 -5.38 14.53 -23.84
CA THR A 398 -4.63 13.45 -23.17
C THR A 398 -3.74 12.72 -24.17
N LEU A 399 -2.67 12.13 -23.65
CA LEU A 399 -1.82 11.21 -24.40
C LEU A 399 -1.80 9.86 -23.67
N THR A 400 -1.82 8.77 -24.43
CA THR A 400 -1.45 7.48 -23.84
C THR A 400 0.06 7.42 -23.62
N GLN A 401 0.48 6.87 -22.49
CA GLN A 401 1.89 6.57 -22.18
C GLN A 401 2.52 5.57 -23.17
N HIS A 402 1.70 4.81 -23.90
CA HIS A 402 2.15 3.79 -24.86
C HIS A 402 2.44 4.34 -26.27
N ALA A 403 2.37 5.66 -26.49
CA ALA A 403 2.64 6.25 -27.80
C ALA A 403 4.06 5.93 -28.32
N SER A 404 5.02 5.66 -27.41
CA SER A 404 6.40 5.27 -27.75
C SER A 404 6.54 3.85 -28.32
N ASP A 405 5.48 3.05 -28.35
CA ASP A 405 5.44 1.72 -28.94
C ASP A 405 5.45 1.76 -30.49
N ALA A 406 4.90 2.84 -31.06
CA ALA A 406 4.95 3.14 -32.49
C ALA A 406 5.11 4.65 -32.70
N PRO A 407 6.30 5.22 -32.36
CA PRO A 407 6.51 6.66 -32.35
C PRO A 407 6.29 7.29 -33.73
N GLU A 408 6.51 6.54 -34.82
CA GLU A 408 6.25 7.00 -36.19
C GLU A 408 4.76 7.22 -36.49
N MET A 409 3.87 6.61 -35.71
CA MET A 409 2.41 6.70 -35.85
C MET A 409 1.79 7.62 -34.80
N MET A 410 2.24 7.54 -33.55
CA MET A 410 1.58 8.18 -32.41
C MET A 410 2.29 9.44 -31.87
N ILE A 411 3.52 9.73 -32.31
CA ILE A 411 4.32 10.88 -31.82
C ILE A 411 4.77 11.79 -32.97
N ALA A 412 5.34 11.24 -34.04
CA ALA A 412 5.98 12.02 -35.09
C ALA A 412 5.04 13.06 -35.72
N GLY A 413 5.48 14.32 -35.77
CA GLY A 413 4.73 15.45 -36.32
C GLY A 413 3.68 16.04 -35.37
N ASP A 414 3.48 15.44 -34.19
CA ASP A 414 2.56 15.94 -33.17
C ASP A 414 3.33 16.73 -32.10
N ALA A 415 3.24 18.06 -32.14
CA ALA A 415 4.00 18.93 -31.25
C ALA A 415 3.74 18.69 -29.75
N GLY A 416 2.51 18.30 -29.38
CA GLY A 416 2.16 17.97 -28.00
C GLY A 416 2.82 16.67 -27.55
N ALA A 417 2.73 15.64 -28.39
CA ALA A 417 3.38 14.35 -28.12
C ALA A 417 4.92 14.48 -28.14
N GLU A 418 5.51 15.18 -29.11
CA GLU A 418 6.95 15.42 -29.19
C GLU A 418 7.47 16.22 -27.99
N SER A 419 6.67 17.17 -27.49
CA SER A 419 6.96 17.90 -26.24
C SER A 419 7.06 16.95 -25.06
N VAL A 420 6.07 16.06 -24.87
CA VAL A 420 6.01 15.14 -23.72
C VAL A 420 7.04 14.00 -23.81
N PHE A 421 7.15 13.36 -24.97
CA PHE A 421 8.02 12.20 -25.18
C PHE A 421 9.46 12.55 -25.55
N GLY A 422 9.78 13.84 -25.75
CA GLY A 422 11.12 14.30 -26.09
C GLY A 422 12.19 13.79 -25.13
N TRP A 423 13.02 12.87 -25.62
CA TRP A 423 14.08 12.22 -24.86
C TRP A 423 15.31 12.00 -25.75
N THR A 424 16.41 12.68 -25.42
CA THR A 424 17.72 12.56 -26.07
C THR A 424 18.76 12.06 -25.06
N ARG A 425 20.01 11.92 -25.50
CA ARG A 425 21.12 11.53 -24.60
C ARG A 425 21.40 12.57 -23.51
N GLU A 426 21.04 13.82 -23.76
CA GLU A 426 21.36 14.96 -22.90
C GLU A 426 20.19 15.39 -22.02
N LYS A 427 18.95 15.17 -22.47
CA LYS A 427 17.76 15.63 -21.75
C LYS A 427 16.54 14.77 -21.98
N LYS A 428 15.63 14.84 -21.03
CA LYS A 428 14.28 14.28 -21.09
C LYS A 428 13.30 15.36 -20.66
N ASN A 429 12.35 15.71 -21.54
CA ASN A 429 11.47 16.86 -21.32
C ASN A 429 10.54 16.66 -20.11
N VAL A 430 10.06 15.43 -19.92
CA VAL A 430 9.35 15.00 -18.70
C VAL A 430 10.16 13.90 -18.04
N ASP A 431 11.03 14.32 -17.11
CA ASP A 431 12.03 13.45 -16.51
C ASP A 431 11.41 12.46 -15.51
N ARG A 432 10.71 12.99 -14.50
CA ARG A 432 9.97 12.18 -13.52
C ARG A 432 8.85 11.41 -14.23
N ARG A 433 8.91 10.07 -14.16
CA ARG A 433 7.81 9.17 -14.53
C ARG A 433 7.59 8.17 -13.40
N GLY A 434 6.57 8.46 -12.58
CA GLY A 434 6.27 7.72 -11.36
C GLY A 434 6.47 8.53 -10.07
N ALA A 435 5.89 8.02 -9.00
CA ALA A 435 6.00 8.55 -7.64
C ALA A 435 7.38 8.30 -6.99
N GLY A 436 8.24 7.50 -7.63
CA GLY A 436 9.58 7.10 -7.15
C GLY A 436 10.60 8.22 -6.89
N PRO A 437 11.81 7.88 -6.43
CA PRO A 437 12.86 8.87 -6.23
C PRO A 437 13.38 9.41 -7.58
N MET A 438 13.91 10.64 -7.59
CA MET A 438 14.43 11.27 -8.81
C MET A 438 15.77 10.67 -9.27
N ASP A 439 16.57 10.17 -8.33
CA ASP A 439 17.91 9.65 -8.59
C ASP A 439 17.94 8.18 -9.01
N ALA A 440 16.76 7.56 -9.16
CA ALA A 440 16.59 6.14 -9.49
C ALA A 440 17.37 5.21 -8.54
N SER A 441 17.38 5.55 -7.24
CA SER A 441 18.16 4.85 -6.22
C SER A 441 17.68 3.44 -5.87
N VAL A 442 16.51 2.98 -6.35
CA VAL A 442 15.97 1.66 -5.98
C VAL A 442 16.32 0.60 -7.03
N PHE A 443 16.00 0.87 -8.29
CA PHE A 443 16.16 -0.05 -9.41
C PHE A 443 17.03 0.50 -10.54
N GLY A 444 17.33 1.81 -10.55
CA GLY A 444 18.15 2.41 -11.61
C GLY A 444 17.44 2.54 -12.96
N ARG A 445 16.09 2.54 -12.98
CA ARG A 445 15.26 2.60 -14.20
C ARG A 445 15.14 4.01 -14.81
N GLY A 446 15.40 5.05 -14.01
CA GLY A 446 15.18 6.46 -14.36
C GLY A 446 14.35 7.18 -13.30
N ALA A 447 14.27 8.51 -13.38
CA ALA A 447 13.57 9.34 -12.39
C ALA A 447 12.10 8.91 -12.21
N GLY A 448 11.66 8.71 -10.96
CA GLY A 448 10.33 8.20 -10.62
C GLY A 448 10.18 6.68 -10.73
N GLU A 449 11.16 6.00 -11.36
CA GLU A 449 11.33 4.54 -11.48
C GLU A 449 10.15 3.74 -12.04
N GLY A 450 9.17 4.42 -12.64
CA GLY A 450 7.96 3.78 -13.15
C GLY A 450 7.00 3.32 -12.07
N PHE A 451 7.11 3.83 -10.84
CA PHE A 451 6.08 3.65 -9.79
C PHE A 451 4.86 4.51 -10.10
N GLY A 452 4.11 4.06 -11.08
CA GLY A 452 3.04 4.78 -11.75
C GLY A 452 3.44 5.21 -13.16
N VAL A 453 2.51 5.06 -14.10
CA VAL A 453 2.84 5.04 -15.54
C VAL A 453 2.00 5.98 -16.40
N HIS A 454 0.90 6.52 -15.88
CA HIS A 454 -0.09 7.26 -16.67
C HIS A 454 0.34 8.71 -16.90
N ILE A 455 0.19 9.21 -18.14
CA ILE A 455 0.28 10.65 -18.40
C ILE A 455 -1.02 11.29 -17.97
N CYS A 456 -0.96 12.21 -17.00
CA CYS A 456 -2.11 12.88 -16.43
C CYS A 456 -2.03 14.38 -16.72
N THR A 457 -3.01 14.90 -17.45
CA THR A 457 -3.11 16.32 -17.78
C THR A 457 -3.80 17.07 -16.64
N GLY A 458 -3.18 18.16 -16.18
CA GLY A 458 -3.62 18.92 -14.99
C GLY A 458 -2.49 19.15 -13.97
N PRO A 459 -2.81 19.41 -12.69
CA PRO A 459 -4.16 19.44 -12.15
C PRO A 459 -4.94 20.72 -12.52
N VAL A 460 -6.26 20.58 -12.60
CA VAL A 460 -7.23 21.67 -12.70
C VAL A 460 -7.76 21.97 -11.30
N ALA A 461 -7.58 23.20 -10.84
CA ALA A 461 -8.19 23.64 -9.58
C ALA A 461 -9.64 24.07 -9.82
N VAL A 462 -10.53 23.69 -8.91
CA VAL A 462 -11.92 24.13 -8.90
C VAL A 462 -12.10 25.12 -7.76
N LYS A 463 -12.47 26.35 -8.13
CA LYS A 463 -12.61 27.45 -7.17
C LYS A 463 -13.58 27.06 -6.05
N ASP A 464 -13.22 27.41 -4.82
CA ASP A 464 -13.99 27.17 -3.59
C ASP A 464 -14.21 25.69 -3.19
N ALA A 465 -13.62 24.72 -3.91
CA ALA A 465 -13.66 23.32 -3.53
C ALA A 465 -12.88 23.08 -2.23
N GLN A 466 -13.50 22.39 -1.27
CA GLN A 466 -12.94 22.10 0.05
C GLN A 466 -13.12 20.62 0.42
N PRO A 467 -12.28 20.07 1.32
CA PRO A 467 -12.45 18.73 1.82
C PRO A 467 -13.87 18.45 2.34
N GLY A 468 -14.47 17.36 1.87
CA GLY A 468 -15.85 16.97 2.19
C GLY A 468 -16.91 17.42 1.19
N ASP A 469 -16.55 18.26 0.22
CA ASP A 469 -17.38 18.52 -0.96
C ASP A 469 -17.36 17.32 -1.93
N VAL A 470 -18.23 17.34 -2.94
CA VAL A 470 -18.23 16.37 -4.05
C VAL A 470 -18.00 17.11 -5.37
N LEU A 471 -17.10 16.59 -6.19
CA LEU A 471 -16.87 17.07 -7.54
C LEU A 471 -17.60 16.17 -8.54
N GLU A 472 -18.56 16.74 -9.26
CA GLU A 472 -19.23 16.11 -10.40
C GLU A 472 -18.49 16.48 -11.68
N VAL A 473 -18.06 15.47 -12.44
CA VAL A 473 -17.37 15.63 -13.72
C VAL A 473 -18.18 14.91 -14.80
N ARG A 474 -18.85 15.68 -15.65
CA ARG A 474 -19.63 15.16 -16.78
C ARG A 474 -18.76 15.07 -18.00
N ILE A 475 -18.74 13.92 -18.65
CA ILE A 475 -17.99 13.70 -19.90
C ILE A 475 -18.92 14.00 -21.07
N LEU A 476 -18.81 15.20 -21.63
CA LEU A 476 -19.68 15.68 -22.71
C LEU A 476 -19.30 15.08 -24.07
N ASP A 477 -18.00 14.91 -24.31
CA ASP A 477 -17.49 14.35 -25.56
C ASP A 477 -16.10 13.73 -25.38
N ILE A 478 -15.78 12.75 -26.23
CA ILE A 478 -14.45 12.14 -26.32
C ILE A 478 -14.11 11.95 -27.79
N VAL A 479 -12.97 12.48 -28.22
CA VAL A 479 -12.51 12.41 -29.61
C VAL A 479 -11.12 11.76 -29.66
N PRO A 480 -10.91 10.69 -30.44
CA PRO A 480 -9.57 10.13 -30.61
C PRO A 480 -8.60 11.10 -31.28
N ARG A 481 -7.36 11.15 -30.79
CA ARG A 481 -6.32 12.04 -31.31
C ARG A 481 -5.74 11.46 -32.59
N ALA A 482 -6.02 12.10 -33.72
CA ALA A 482 -5.48 11.69 -35.00
C ALA A 482 -3.96 11.93 -35.10
N SER A 483 -3.27 10.98 -35.74
CA SER A 483 -1.86 11.08 -36.08
C SER A 483 -1.57 12.31 -36.92
N ARG A 484 -0.47 12.99 -36.57
CA ARG A 484 0.09 14.12 -37.30
C ARG A 484 1.29 13.72 -38.16
N SER A 485 1.61 12.43 -38.21
CA SER A 485 2.71 11.90 -39.01
C SER A 485 2.41 12.07 -40.50
N PRO A 486 3.36 12.53 -41.33
CA PRO A 486 3.15 12.73 -42.76
C PRO A 486 2.62 11.49 -43.50
N ASN A 487 2.99 10.29 -43.04
CA ASN A 487 2.60 9.02 -43.66
C ASN A 487 1.27 8.46 -43.13
N HIS A 488 0.72 9.04 -42.06
CA HIS A 488 -0.45 8.54 -41.36
C HIS A 488 -1.47 9.62 -41.01
N ALA A 489 -1.35 10.81 -41.63
CA ALA A 489 -2.16 11.97 -41.32
C ALA A 489 -3.67 11.65 -41.32
N GLY A 490 -4.34 11.98 -40.23
CA GLY A 490 -5.78 11.78 -40.07
C GLY A 490 -6.20 10.37 -39.62
N ARG A 491 -5.28 9.40 -39.56
CA ARG A 491 -5.53 8.07 -39.00
C ARG A 491 -5.32 8.08 -37.49
N VAL A 492 -5.95 7.15 -36.77
CA VAL A 492 -5.86 7.06 -35.31
C VAL A 492 -5.29 5.69 -34.95
N PHE A 493 -4.38 5.66 -33.98
CA PHE A 493 -3.71 4.44 -33.54
C PHE A 493 -3.73 4.30 -32.03
N GLY A 494 -3.66 3.06 -31.58
CA GLY A 494 -3.44 2.72 -30.19
C GLY A 494 -2.54 1.51 -30.02
N SER A 495 -2.10 1.27 -28.79
CA SER A 495 -1.28 0.13 -28.40
C SER A 495 -2.06 -0.75 -27.42
N SER A 496 -1.66 -2.01 -27.30
CA SER A 496 -2.06 -2.85 -26.17
C SER A 496 -0.88 -3.73 -25.85
N VAL A 497 -0.50 -3.76 -24.58
CA VAL A 497 0.62 -4.52 -24.07
C VAL A 497 0.11 -5.64 -23.19
N ALA A 498 0.30 -6.88 -23.66
CA ALA A 498 0.26 -8.06 -22.81
C ALA A 498 1.55 -8.05 -21.97
N ALA A 499 1.46 -7.42 -20.80
CA ALA A 499 2.59 -6.97 -20.03
C ALA A 499 2.91 -7.89 -18.85
N TRP A 500 4.09 -7.69 -18.24
CA TRP A 500 4.54 -8.49 -17.10
C TRP A 500 3.68 -8.36 -15.84
N TRP A 501 2.92 -7.27 -15.70
CA TRP A 501 1.95 -7.07 -14.62
C TRP A 501 0.54 -7.60 -14.94
N GLY A 502 0.30 -8.06 -16.17
CA GLY A 502 -1.00 -8.57 -16.57
C GLY A 502 -1.35 -9.88 -15.86
N TYR A 503 -2.63 -10.07 -15.55
CA TYR A 503 -3.14 -11.27 -14.85
C TYR A 503 -2.75 -12.58 -15.57
N HIS A 504 -2.62 -12.53 -16.90
CA HIS A 504 -2.23 -13.66 -17.74
C HIS A 504 -0.75 -14.06 -17.68
N TYR A 505 0.15 -13.23 -17.13
CA TYR A 505 1.60 -13.32 -17.40
C TYR A 505 2.23 -14.67 -16.99
N ASN A 506 1.75 -15.26 -15.89
CA ASN A 506 2.21 -16.55 -15.40
C ASN A 506 1.48 -17.76 -16.03
N GLU A 507 0.50 -17.51 -16.90
CA GLU A 507 -0.44 -18.51 -17.45
C GLU A 507 -0.16 -18.86 -18.92
N PHE A 508 0.98 -18.44 -19.50
CA PHE A 508 1.33 -18.83 -20.86
C PHE A 508 1.41 -20.36 -21.00
N LEU A 509 0.92 -20.92 -22.11
CA LEU A 509 1.02 -22.36 -22.41
C LEU A 509 2.22 -22.71 -23.30
N GLY A 510 2.45 -21.93 -24.37
CA GLY A 510 3.57 -22.11 -25.30
C GLY A 510 4.81 -21.28 -24.95
N GLY A 511 5.99 -21.78 -25.33
CA GLY A 511 7.27 -21.09 -25.16
C GLY A 511 7.53 -20.02 -26.23
N PRO A 512 8.45 -19.07 -25.97
CA PRO A 512 9.17 -18.86 -24.70
C PRO A 512 8.28 -18.21 -23.63
N LYS A 513 8.54 -18.56 -22.36
CA LYS A 513 7.90 -17.97 -21.17
C LYS A 513 9.01 -17.52 -20.20
N PRO A 514 8.84 -16.40 -19.49
CA PRO A 514 7.81 -15.38 -19.70
C PRO A 514 8.07 -14.56 -20.99
N ARG A 515 7.11 -13.72 -21.40
CA ARG A 515 7.27 -12.78 -22.52
C ARG A 515 6.22 -11.68 -22.45
N GLU A 516 6.51 -10.55 -23.08
CA GLU A 516 5.55 -9.45 -23.26
C GLU A 516 5.28 -9.21 -24.74
N ILE A 517 4.05 -8.83 -25.08
CA ILE A 517 3.63 -8.65 -26.47
C ILE A 517 2.94 -7.30 -26.61
N VAL A 518 3.45 -6.47 -27.51
CA VAL A 518 2.82 -5.22 -27.92
C VAL A 518 2.01 -5.48 -29.19
N THR A 519 0.76 -5.02 -29.24
CA THR A 519 -0.11 -5.08 -30.41
C THR A 519 -0.58 -3.67 -30.76
N ILE A 520 -0.30 -3.24 -31.99
CA ILE A 520 -0.69 -1.92 -32.49
C ILE A 520 -2.01 -2.05 -33.23
N TYR A 521 -2.93 -1.15 -32.94
CA TYR A 521 -4.27 -1.08 -33.52
C TYR A 521 -4.46 0.21 -34.32
N GLU A 522 -5.28 0.13 -35.38
CA GLU A 522 -5.89 1.29 -36.02
C GLU A 522 -7.34 1.42 -35.55
N ILE A 523 -7.74 2.66 -35.26
CA ILE A 523 -9.06 3.00 -34.73
C ILE A 523 -9.89 3.62 -35.85
N PHE A 524 -11.04 3.02 -36.13
CA PHE A 524 -12.01 3.47 -37.12
C PHE A 524 -13.24 4.00 -36.39
N ASP A 525 -13.30 5.32 -36.22
CA ASP A 525 -14.43 6.02 -35.58
C ASP A 525 -15.54 6.35 -36.60
N ASP A 526 -15.99 5.34 -37.34
CA ASP A 526 -17.14 5.46 -38.26
C ASP A 526 -18.44 5.51 -37.43
N PRO A 527 -19.31 6.52 -37.63
CA PRO A 527 -20.59 6.63 -36.90
C PRO A 527 -21.50 5.41 -36.97
N ARG A 528 -21.36 4.53 -37.98
CA ARG A 528 -22.22 3.34 -38.16
C ARG A 528 -21.69 2.11 -37.45
N GLU A 529 -20.37 1.93 -37.41
CA GLU A 529 -19.74 0.72 -36.89
C GLU A 529 -18.33 1.06 -36.36
N PRO A 530 -18.24 1.79 -35.23
CA PRO A 530 -16.96 2.20 -34.68
C PRO A 530 -16.20 0.97 -34.16
N HIS A 531 -14.99 0.73 -34.67
CA HIS A 531 -14.21 -0.43 -34.29
C HIS A 531 -12.69 -0.21 -34.38
N ALA A 532 -11.93 -1.06 -33.69
CA ALA A 532 -10.49 -1.19 -33.81
C ALA A 532 -10.11 -2.44 -34.62
N ARG A 533 -8.98 -2.38 -35.34
CA ARG A 533 -8.35 -3.53 -36.01
C ARG A 533 -6.87 -3.58 -35.69
N ALA A 534 -6.35 -4.78 -35.42
CA ALA A 534 -4.93 -4.94 -35.18
C ALA A 534 -4.14 -4.84 -36.50
N LEU A 535 -3.04 -4.08 -36.48
CA LEU A 535 -2.15 -3.90 -37.63
C LEU A 535 -0.99 -4.90 -37.60
N TYR A 536 -0.34 -4.98 -36.45
CA TYR A 536 0.75 -5.90 -36.18
C TYR A 536 0.95 -6.06 -34.68
N SER A 537 1.64 -7.13 -34.30
CA SER A 537 2.18 -7.30 -32.96
C SER A 537 3.69 -7.51 -33.01
N TYR A 538 4.38 -7.25 -31.92
CA TYR A 538 5.77 -7.67 -31.73
C TYR A 538 5.99 -8.09 -30.28
N ARG A 539 7.01 -8.93 -30.06
CA ARG A 539 7.44 -9.25 -28.70
C ARG A 539 8.32 -8.12 -28.21
N TRP A 540 8.17 -7.72 -26.95
CA TRP A 540 9.14 -6.85 -26.31
C TRP A 540 10.50 -7.54 -26.30
N GLU A 541 11.47 -6.87 -26.91
CA GLU A 541 12.90 -7.22 -26.82
C GLU A 541 13.57 -6.14 -25.97
N PRO A 542 14.68 -6.41 -25.26
CA PRO A 542 15.34 -5.41 -24.43
C PRO A 542 15.59 -4.10 -25.18
N GLN A 543 15.09 -2.99 -24.64
CA GLN A 543 15.26 -1.66 -25.21
C GLN A 543 16.29 -0.88 -24.41
N THR A 544 17.19 -0.17 -25.08
CA THR A 544 18.11 0.75 -24.41
C THR A 544 17.57 2.17 -24.57
N ASP A 545 17.30 2.84 -23.45
CA ASP A 545 16.83 4.21 -23.47
C ASP A 545 17.94 5.19 -23.92
N PRO A 546 17.61 6.46 -24.23
CA PRO A 546 18.60 7.45 -24.63
C PRO A 546 19.69 7.75 -23.58
N PHE A 547 19.46 7.45 -22.30
CA PHE A 547 20.46 7.60 -21.23
C PHE A 547 21.36 6.36 -21.06
N GLY A 548 21.07 5.28 -21.78
CA GLY A 548 21.85 4.05 -21.78
C GLY A 548 21.35 2.98 -20.81
N VAL A 549 20.20 3.16 -20.18
CA VAL A 549 19.57 2.15 -19.31
C VAL A 549 18.91 1.08 -20.18
N VAL A 550 19.11 -0.18 -19.83
CA VAL A 550 18.53 -1.32 -20.55
C VAL A 550 17.28 -1.81 -19.82
N HIS A 551 16.16 -1.78 -20.53
CA HIS A 551 14.84 -2.22 -20.07
C HIS A 551 14.55 -3.62 -20.62
N ALA A 552 14.87 -4.64 -19.84
CA ALA A 552 14.69 -6.04 -20.22
C ALA A 552 13.20 -6.43 -20.34
N THR A 553 12.36 -5.82 -19.50
CA THR A 553 10.90 -5.87 -19.53
C THR A 553 10.34 -4.47 -19.73
N TYR A 554 9.03 -4.35 -19.92
CA TYR A 554 8.32 -3.08 -19.96
C TYR A 554 8.25 -2.47 -18.54
N ASP A 555 9.37 -2.02 -17.99
CA ASP A 555 9.51 -1.64 -16.58
C ASP A 555 9.58 -0.12 -16.32
N TYR A 556 9.60 0.68 -17.39
CA TYR A 556 9.61 2.13 -17.32
C TYR A 556 8.77 2.73 -18.47
N PRO A 557 7.86 3.67 -18.20
CA PRO A 557 6.92 4.15 -19.21
C PRO A 557 7.60 5.07 -20.24
N GLY A 558 7.11 5.05 -21.47
CA GLY A 558 7.53 5.98 -22.53
C GLY A 558 8.96 5.77 -23.04
N VAL A 559 9.52 4.57 -22.88
CA VAL A 559 10.81 4.18 -23.47
C VAL A 559 10.63 4.09 -24.99
N PRO A 560 11.44 4.80 -25.80
CA PRO A 560 11.31 4.76 -27.25
C PRO A 560 11.73 3.39 -27.79
N VAL A 561 10.80 2.66 -28.40
CA VAL A 561 11.09 1.36 -29.01
C VAL A 561 11.88 1.56 -30.31
N ALA A 562 13.03 0.90 -30.42
CA ALA A 562 13.86 0.93 -31.62
C ALA A 562 13.29 -0.02 -32.69
N PRO A 563 12.79 0.44 -33.85
CA PRO A 563 12.11 -0.44 -34.81
C PRO A 563 12.98 -1.57 -35.36
N ALA A 564 14.31 -1.39 -35.38
CA ALA A 564 15.27 -2.39 -35.85
C ALA A 564 15.50 -3.55 -34.87
N THR A 565 15.13 -3.40 -33.59
CA THR A 565 15.35 -4.44 -32.57
C THR A 565 14.16 -5.40 -32.45
N ILE A 566 13.00 -5.02 -32.99
CA ILE A 566 11.75 -5.79 -32.89
C ILE A 566 11.41 -6.51 -34.19
N LYS A 567 10.71 -7.64 -34.07
CA LYS A 567 10.15 -8.37 -35.21
C LYS A 567 8.63 -8.20 -35.27
N ARG A 568 8.15 -7.35 -36.19
CA ARG A 568 6.72 -7.14 -36.44
C ARG A 568 6.09 -8.36 -37.10
N ARG A 569 4.98 -8.83 -36.53
CA ARG A 569 4.09 -9.85 -37.08
C ARG A 569 2.81 -9.18 -37.53
N HIS A 570 2.57 -9.17 -38.84
CA HIS A 570 1.34 -8.66 -39.45
C HIS A 570 0.25 -9.74 -39.50
N ALA A 571 -0.96 -9.35 -39.93
CA ALA A 571 -2.13 -10.23 -40.01
C ALA A 571 -2.48 -10.91 -38.66
N VAL A 572 -2.25 -10.17 -37.57
CA VAL A 572 -2.69 -10.57 -36.24
C VAL A 572 -4.16 -10.19 -36.09
N LEU A 573 -4.96 -11.08 -35.47
CA LEU A 573 -6.40 -10.88 -35.31
C LEU A 573 -7.11 -10.54 -36.64
N ASP A 574 -6.66 -11.12 -37.76
CA ASP A 574 -7.21 -10.82 -39.08
C ASP A 574 -8.70 -11.16 -39.16
N GLY A 575 -9.48 -10.28 -39.78
CA GLY A 575 -10.94 -10.35 -39.85
C GLY A 575 -11.69 -9.98 -38.56
N ILE A 576 -11.01 -9.69 -37.44
CA ILE A 576 -11.65 -9.32 -36.18
C ILE A 576 -11.85 -7.79 -36.12
N ARG A 577 -13.07 -7.38 -35.78
CA ARG A 577 -13.44 -5.98 -35.51
C ARG A 577 -13.82 -5.85 -34.04
N ILE A 578 -13.06 -5.07 -33.29
CA ILE A 578 -13.28 -4.88 -31.85
C ILE A 578 -14.11 -3.61 -31.65
N PRO A 579 -15.31 -3.66 -31.04
CA PRO A 579 -16.13 -2.47 -30.83
C PRO A 579 -15.41 -1.40 -30.01
N LEU A 580 -15.54 -0.13 -30.41
CA LEU A 580 -15.01 0.97 -29.61
C LEU A 580 -15.86 1.23 -28.38
N ARG A 581 -15.17 1.56 -27.29
CA ARG A 581 -15.72 2.03 -26.03
C ARG A 581 -14.80 3.14 -25.50
N PRO A 582 -14.76 4.32 -26.15
CA PRO A 582 -13.83 5.37 -25.76
C PRO A 582 -14.09 5.82 -24.31
N HIS A 583 -13.05 5.81 -23.48
CA HIS A 583 -13.14 6.21 -22.07
C HIS A 583 -11.79 6.68 -21.54
N PHE A 584 -11.81 7.31 -20.37
CA PHE A 584 -10.61 7.61 -19.59
C PHE A 584 -10.46 6.58 -18.48
N GLY A 585 -9.35 5.84 -18.46
CA GLY A 585 -8.94 4.99 -17.35
C GLY A 585 -8.68 5.84 -16.11
N VAL A 586 -8.00 6.98 -16.28
CA VAL A 586 -7.71 7.94 -15.20
C VAL A 586 -8.62 9.17 -15.22
N ILE A 587 -9.43 9.30 -14.17
CA ILE A 587 -10.03 10.57 -13.73
C ILE A 587 -9.88 10.65 -12.21
N ALA A 588 -9.18 11.66 -11.69
CA ALA A 588 -8.81 11.72 -10.30
C ALA A 588 -8.83 13.13 -9.70
N VAL A 589 -9.18 13.24 -8.43
CA VAL A 589 -8.85 14.40 -7.58
C VAL A 589 -7.65 14.04 -6.70
N ALA A 590 -6.84 15.02 -6.29
CA ALA A 590 -5.64 14.72 -5.50
C ALA A 590 -6.02 14.22 -4.09
N PRO A 591 -5.45 13.09 -3.61
CA PRO A 591 -5.70 12.57 -2.28
C PRO A 591 -4.96 13.34 -1.17
N ARG A 592 -5.40 13.16 0.07
CA ARG A 592 -4.86 13.87 1.25
C ARG A 592 -3.80 13.08 2.02
N GLU A 593 -3.70 11.77 1.82
CA GLU A 593 -2.96 10.87 2.69
C GLU A 593 -1.45 11.03 2.56
N VAL A 594 -0.92 11.06 1.34
CA VAL A 594 0.51 11.23 1.04
C VAL A 594 0.69 12.16 -0.15
N ASP A 595 1.87 12.80 -0.25
CA ASP A 595 2.08 13.82 -1.28
C ASP A 595 2.24 13.23 -2.68
N PHE A 596 3.19 12.31 -2.91
CA PHE A 596 3.31 11.61 -4.19
C PHE A 596 2.59 10.28 -4.12
N VAL A 597 1.58 10.09 -4.96
CA VAL A 597 0.76 8.87 -5.04
C VAL A 597 0.94 8.23 -6.39
N ASP A 598 1.38 6.98 -6.44
CA ASP A 598 1.43 6.14 -7.64
C ASP A 598 0.10 6.23 -8.42
N SER A 599 0.17 6.55 -9.72
CA SER A 599 -1.03 6.72 -10.55
C SER A 599 -1.76 5.42 -10.87
N VAL A 600 -1.18 4.26 -10.55
CA VAL A 600 -1.72 2.94 -10.91
C VAL A 600 -2.86 2.50 -10.01
N PRO A 601 -2.75 2.40 -8.67
CA PRO A 601 -3.85 1.85 -7.89
C PRO A 601 -5.02 2.84 -7.79
N PRO A 602 -6.25 2.49 -8.22
CA PRO A 602 -7.41 3.33 -7.97
C PRO A 602 -7.78 3.34 -6.49
N SER A 603 -8.54 4.36 -6.07
CA SER A 603 -9.08 4.42 -4.72
C SER A 603 -10.29 5.37 -4.62
N TYR A 604 -10.60 5.84 -3.41
CA TYR A 604 -11.73 6.73 -3.14
C TYR A 604 -11.71 8.02 -3.96
N PHE A 605 -10.51 8.49 -4.33
CA PHE A 605 -10.28 9.74 -5.06
C PHE A 605 -10.45 9.61 -6.59
N GLY A 606 -10.87 8.44 -7.07
CA GLY A 606 -10.82 8.09 -8.49
C GLY A 606 -9.51 7.39 -8.80
N GLY A 607 -8.73 7.94 -9.73
CA GLY A 607 -7.48 7.34 -10.20
C GLY A 607 -7.72 6.44 -11.40
N ASN A 608 -6.95 5.34 -11.49
CA ASN A 608 -7.01 4.36 -12.59
C ASN A 608 -8.21 3.42 -12.46
N LEU A 609 -9.40 3.92 -12.77
CA LEU A 609 -10.64 3.19 -12.55
C LEU A 609 -10.84 2.06 -13.55
N ASP A 610 -10.34 2.23 -14.78
CA ASP A 610 -10.43 1.28 -15.90
C ASP A 610 -11.81 0.68 -16.06
N ASN A 611 -12.81 1.54 -15.93
CA ASN A 611 -14.19 1.18 -16.20
C ASN A 611 -14.56 1.77 -17.54
N TRP A 612 -14.73 0.91 -18.56
CA TRP A 612 -15.03 1.34 -19.93
C TRP A 612 -16.31 2.18 -20.06
N ARG A 613 -17.15 2.19 -19.02
CA ARG A 613 -18.37 3.00 -18.92
C ARG A 613 -18.09 4.48 -18.62
N LEU A 614 -16.87 4.87 -18.26
CA LEU A 614 -16.41 6.26 -18.12
C LEU A 614 -16.16 6.94 -19.47
N GLY A 615 -17.14 6.80 -20.37
CA GLY A 615 -17.11 7.36 -21.71
C GLY A 615 -18.01 8.58 -21.85
N LYS A 616 -18.19 9.03 -23.10
CA LYS A 616 -19.13 10.09 -23.47
C LYS A 616 -20.53 9.83 -22.89
N GLY A 617 -21.11 10.85 -22.26
CA GLY A 617 -22.44 10.81 -21.64
C GLY A 617 -22.43 10.31 -20.19
N ALA A 618 -21.32 9.77 -19.69
CA ALA A 618 -21.18 9.40 -18.29
C ALA A 618 -20.82 10.61 -17.42
N THR A 619 -21.18 10.53 -16.15
CA THR A 619 -20.79 11.46 -15.10
C THR A 619 -20.10 10.69 -13.99
N VAL A 620 -18.99 11.22 -13.49
CA VAL A 620 -18.33 10.67 -12.29
C VAL A 620 -18.39 11.68 -11.16
N TYR A 621 -18.76 11.20 -9.98
CA TYR A 621 -18.75 11.96 -8.73
C TYR A 621 -17.55 11.52 -7.91
N LEU A 622 -16.72 12.47 -7.49
CA LEU A 622 -15.49 12.23 -6.74
C LEU A 622 -15.51 13.02 -5.42
N PRO A 623 -15.22 12.38 -4.27
CA PRO A 623 -15.12 13.07 -2.99
C PRO A 623 -13.87 13.97 -2.94
N VAL A 624 -14.06 15.26 -2.66
CA VAL A 624 -12.96 16.22 -2.52
C VAL A 624 -12.27 16.02 -1.17
N SER A 625 -10.95 15.83 -1.16
CA SER A 625 -10.16 15.63 0.07
C SER A 625 -9.08 16.68 0.30
N VAL A 626 -8.82 17.55 -0.69
CA VAL A 626 -7.87 18.67 -0.60
C VAL A 626 -8.49 19.95 -1.17
N PRO A 627 -8.07 21.16 -0.72
CA PRO A 627 -8.53 22.41 -1.30
C PRO A 627 -8.30 22.48 -2.81
N GLY A 628 -9.29 22.97 -3.55
CA GLY A 628 -9.24 23.08 -5.01
C GLY A 628 -9.47 21.77 -5.77
N ALA A 629 -9.65 20.64 -5.09
CA ALA A 629 -9.80 19.27 -5.62
C ALA A 629 -8.61 18.74 -6.45
N LEU A 630 -8.00 19.57 -7.31
CA LEU A 630 -6.87 19.23 -8.17
C LEU A 630 -7.18 18.07 -9.14
N LEU A 631 -8.18 18.28 -9.99
CA LEU A 631 -8.66 17.31 -10.98
C LEU A 631 -7.59 17.04 -12.05
N SER A 632 -7.27 15.77 -12.30
CA SER A 632 -6.41 15.33 -13.41
C SER A 632 -7.11 14.24 -14.23
N VAL A 633 -6.84 14.23 -15.54
CA VAL A 633 -7.40 13.25 -16.49
C VAL A 633 -6.28 12.68 -17.35
N GLY A 634 -6.31 11.37 -17.60
CA GLY A 634 -5.26 10.68 -18.34
C GLY A 634 -5.71 9.31 -18.83
N ASP A 635 -4.74 8.52 -19.27
CA ASP A 635 -4.92 7.08 -19.57
C ASP A 635 -6.13 6.79 -20.46
N SER A 636 -6.16 7.41 -21.63
CA SER A 636 -7.31 7.30 -22.52
C SER A 636 -7.28 6.01 -23.32
N HIS A 637 -8.45 5.36 -23.44
CA HIS A 637 -8.60 4.03 -24.02
C HIS A 637 -9.61 4.04 -25.17
N ALA A 638 -9.25 3.46 -26.31
CA ALA A 638 -10.16 3.25 -27.44
C ALA A 638 -11.24 2.20 -27.11
N THR A 639 -10.85 1.16 -26.38
CA THR A 639 -11.76 0.12 -25.90
C THR A 639 -11.06 -0.75 -24.85
N GLN A 640 -11.85 -1.38 -24.00
CA GLN A 640 -11.40 -2.30 -22.96
C GLN A 640 -12.49 -3.35 -22.69
N GLY A 641 -12.06 -4.52 -22.22
CA GLY A 641 -12.94 -5.52 -21.62
C GLY A 641 -12.99 -5.38 -20.10
N ASP A 642 -14.13 -5.73 -19.51
CA ASP A 642 -14.25 -5.91 -18.06
C ASP A 642 -13.20 -6.95 -17.60
N GLY A 643 -12.19 -6.51 -16.82
CA GLY A 643 -11.07 -7.31 -16.31
C GLY A 643 -9.68 -6.90 -16.78
N GLU A 644 -9.53 -6.27 -17.95
CA GLU A 644 -8.25 -5.75 -18.46
C GLU A 644 -7.05 -6.74 -18.38
N LEU A 645 -7.30 -8.00 -18.74
CA LEU A 645 -6.44 -9.14 -18.39
C LEU A 645 -4.98 -9.07 -18.86
N SER A 646 -4.71 -8.35 -19.95
CA SER A 646 -3.36 -8.14 -20.50
C SER A 646 -2.49 -7.26 -19.61
N GLY A 647 -3.10 -6.47 -18.73
CA GLY A 647 -2.44 -5.36 -18.02
C GLY A 647 -2.73 -3.99 -18.62
N THR A 648 -3.29 -3.94 -19.83
CA THR A 648 -3.61 -2.70 -20.54
C THR A 648 -4.84 -2.89 -21.43
N ALA A 649 -5.53 -1.80 -21.73
CA ALA A 649 -6.59 -1.69 -22.73
C ALA A 649 -6.04 -1.58 -24.17
N ILE A 650 -6.85 -1.07 -25.10
CA ILE A 650 -6.32 -0.41 -26.31
C ILE A 650 -6.06 1.06 -25.97
N GLU A 651 -4.84 1.29 -25.53
CA GLU A 651 -4.20 2.54 -25.16
C GLU A 651 -4.17 3.53 -26.32
N CYS A 652 -4.90 4.64 -26.25
CA CYS A 652 -5.09 5.55 -27.39
C CYS A 652 -5.23 6.98 -26.90
N SER A 653 -4.42 7.90 -27.42
CA SER A 653 -4.53 9.34 -27.10
C SER A 653 -5.90 9.90 -27.50
N MET A 654 -6.51 10.73 -26.65
CA MET A 654 -7.84 11.30 -26.87
C MET A 654 -7.92 12.76 -26.41
N THR A 655 -9.05 13.39 -26.69
CA THR A 655 -9.40 14.72 -26.20
C THR A 655 -10.81 14.68 -25.65
N GLY A 656 -10.96 15.01 -24.37
CA GLY A 656 -12.25 15.01 -23.68
C GLY A 656 -12.77 16.42 -23.49
N THR A 657 -14.09 16.59 -23.59
CA THR A 657 -14.79 17.81 -23.16
C THR A 657 -15.61 17.51 -21.92
N PHE A 658 -15.45 18.31 -20.87
CA PHE A 658 -16.05 18.08 -19.57
C PHE A 658 -16.86 19.28 -19.09
N GLU A 659 -17.95 19.05 -18.34
CA GLU A 659 -18.57 20.05 -17.44
C GLU A 659 -18.20 19.68 -16.01
N VAL A 660 -17.71 20.64 -15.23
CA VAL A 660 -17.23 20.39 -13.86
C VAL A 660 -18.09 21.17 -12.87
N ILE A 661 -18.77 20.46 -11.98
CA ILE A 661 -19.72 21.03 -11.02
C ILE A 661 -19.27 20.67 -9.60
N LEU A 662 -19.16 21.68 -8.75
CA LEU A 662 -18.86 21.52 -7.33
C LEU A 662 -20.17 21.47 -6.52
N HIS A 663 -20.33 20.42 -5.72
CA HIS A 663 -21.40 20.26 -4.74
C HIS A 663 -20.85 20.46 -3.34
N LYS A 664 -21.38 21.45 -2.63
CA LYS A 664 -20.90 21.80 -1.28
C LYS A 664 -21.39 20.78 -0.27
N LYS A 665 -20.54 20.43 0.71
CA LYS A 665 -20.87 19.50 1.81
C LYS A 665 -22.24 19.78 2.47
N ALA A 666 -22.57 21.06 2.64
CA ALA A 666 -23.83 21.50 3.27
C ALA A 666 -25.08 21.17 2.45
N ASP A 667 -24.93 20.98 1.13
CA ASP A 667 -26.04 20.82 0.17
C ASP A 667 -26.16 19.37 -0.34
N LEU A 668 -25.38 18.44 0.21
CA LEU A 668 -25.34 17.04 -0.24
C LEU A 668 -26.56 16.22 0.19
N ALA A 669 -27.30 16.66 1.22
CA ALA A 669 -28.42 15.92 1.77
C ALA A 669 -29.48 15.62 0.70
N GLY A 670 -29.91 14.35 0.63
CA GLY A 670 -30.89 13.87 -0.35
C GLY A 670 -30.36 13.65 -1.77
N GLN A 671 -29.09 13.96 -2.05
CA GLN A 671 -28.46 13.66 -3.33
C GLN A 671 -28.02 12.19 -3.42
N PRO A 672 -27.92 11.60 -4.63
CA PRO A 672 -27.41 10.24 -4.82
C PRO A 672 -25.97 10.01 -4.32
N PHE A 673 -25.23 11.09 -4.10
CA PHE A 673 -23.86 11.13 -3.63
C PHE A 673 -23.74 11.78 -2.23
N ALA A 674 -24.82 11.79 -1.44
CA ALA A 674 -24.84 12.45 -0.13
C ALA A 674 -23.75 11.93 0.84
N ASP A 675 -23.57 10.61 0.88
CA ASP A 675 -22.58 9.90 1.68
C ASP A 675 -21.53 9.27 0.77
N LEU A 676 -20.96 10.06 -0.15
CA LEU A 676 -19.99 9.58 -1.12
C LEU A 676 -18.61 9.42 -0.47
N SER A 677 -18.06 8.20 -0.49
CA SER A 677 -16.69 7.89 -0.02
C SER A 677 -15.91 7.07 -1.04
N TYR A 678 -16.34 7.11 -2.30
CA TYR A 678 -15.83 6.32 -3.41
C TYR A 678 -16.23 6.99 -4.73
N PRO A 679 -15.61 6.67 -5.87
CA PRO A 679 -16.07 7.13 -7.18
C PRO A 679 -17.43 6.51 -7.53
N LEU A 680 -18.43 7.35 -7.76
CA LEU A 680 -19.75 6.94 -8.27
C LEU A 680 -19.85 7.35 -9.74
N ILE A 681 -20.21 6.40 -10.60
CA ILE A 681 -20.46 6.67 -12.01
C ILE A 681 -21.98 6.66 -12.24
N GLU A 682 -22.46 7.63 -12.99
CA GLU A 682 -23.84 7.72 -13.44
C GLU A 682 -23.87 7.79 -14.96
N THR A 683 -24.66 6.90 -15.58
CA THR A 683 -25.00 6.98 -17.00
C THR A 683 -26.45 7.46 -17.13
N GLU A 684 -26.95 7.58 -18.36
CA GLU A 684 -28.38 7.83 -18.60
C GLU A 684 -29.26 6.80 -17.89
N THR A 685 -28.87 5.53 -17.92
CA THR A 685 -29.70 4.38 -17.51
C THR A 685 -29.35 3.81 -16.15
N ASP A 686 -28.12 3.97 -15.67
CA ASP A 686 -27.60 3.18 -14.55
C ASP A 686 -26.76 4.00 -13.56
N TRP A 687 -26.71 3.51 -12.33
CA TRP A 687 -25.67 3.85 -11.35
C TRP A 687 -24.64 2.72 -11.34
N VAL A 688 -23.37 3.07 -11.40
CA VAL A 688 -22.25 2.11 -11.38
C VAL A 688 -21.31 2.46 -10.23
N LEU A 689 -21.22 1.55 -9.26
CA LEU A 689 -20.42 1.70 -8.05
C LEU A 689 -19.25 0.74 -8.11
N THR A 690 -18.02 1.22 -7.93
CA THR A 690 -16.84 0.36 -7.94
C THR A 690 -16.35 0.08 -6.51
N GLY A 691 -16.35 -1.19 -6.14
CA GLY A 691 -15.63 -1.73 -4.99
C GLY A 691 -14.17 -2.03 -5.34
N PHE A 692 -13.28 -1.85 -4.37
CA PHE A 692 -11.85 -2.14 -4.52
C PHE A 692 -11.38 -3.13 -3.46
N SER A 693 -10.25 -3.81 -3.71
CA SER A 693 -9.60 -4.69 -2.73
C SER A 693 -9.45 -3.99 -1.37
N HIS A 694 -9.03 -2.72 -1.42
CA HIS A 694 -8.90 -1.82 -0.29
C HIS A 694 -9.58 -0.48 -0.60
N PRO A 695 -10.69 -0.10 0.08
CA PRO A 695 -11.46 1.11 -0.25
C PRO A 695 -10.61 2.39 -0.20
N ASN A 696 -9.72 2.49 0.80
CA ASN A 696 -8.71 3.52 0.93
C ASN A 696 -7.38 2.88 1.37
N TYR A 697 -6.65 2.31 0.40
CA TYR A 697 -5.40 1.60 0.67
C TYR A 697 -4.31 2.51 1.28
N LEU A 698 -4.30 3.79 0.93
CA LEU A 698 -3.34 4.77 1.45
C LEU A 698 -3.54 4.97 2.95
N ALA A 699 -4.79 5.09 3.38
CA ALA A 699 -5.09 5.12 4.79
C ALA A 699 -4.85 3.73 5.41
N GLU A 700 -5.43 2.65 4.91
CA GLU A 700 -5.31 1.31 5.51
C GLU A 700 -3.86 0.86 5.80
N PHE A 701 -2.94 1.14 4.88
CA PHE A 701 -1.54 0.69 4.97
C PHE A 701 -0.53 1.78 5.33
N GLY A 702 -0.94 3.05 5.39
CA GLY A 702 -0.07 4.17 5.76
C GLY A 702 1.20 4.24 4.91
N ALA A 703 2.36 4.25 5.57
CA ALA A 703 3.69 4.24 4.95
C ALA A 703 3.84 3.29 3.77
N GLN A 704 3.29 2.08 3.94
CA GLN A 704 3.54 0.94 3.07
C GLN A 704 2.46 0.82 1.99
N GLY A 705 1.50 1.74 1.92
CA GLY A 705 0.33 1.59 1.05
C GLY A 705 0.67 1.44 -0.42
N GLN A 706 1.66 2.19 -0.91
CA GLN A 706 2.10 2.11 -2.31
C GLN A 706 2.95 0.87 -2.63
N SER A 707 3.13 -0.03 -1.65
CA SER A 707 3.75 -1.36 -1.79
C SER A 707 2.75 -2.47 -1.53
N GLU A 708 2.12 -2.44 -0.35
CA GLU A 708 1.25 -3.50 0.18
C GLU A 708 0.00 -3.70 -0.69
N VAL A 709 -0.49 -2.63 -1.33
CA VAL A 709 -1.65 -2.71 -2.23
C VAL A 709 -1.46 -3.73 -3.36
N TYR A 710 -0.25 -3.86 -3.89
CA TYR A 710 0.07 -4.85 -4.92
C TYR A 710 0.16 -6.28 -4.37
N ALA A 711 0.65 -6.43 -3.14
CA ALA A 711 0.79 -7.73 -2.49
C ALA A 711 -0.54 -8.28 -1.93
N LYS A 712 -1.55 -7.40 -1.75
CA LYS A 712 -2.84 -7.71 -1.11
C LYS A 712 -4.05 -7.61 -2.04
N SER A 713 -3.82 -7.50 -3.35
CA SER A 713 -4.84 -7.52 -4.40
C SER A 713 -5.82 -8.71 -4.25
N SER A 714 -7.13 -8.47 -4.30
CA SER A 714 -8.13 -9.54 -4.16
C SER A 714 -9.51 -9.18 -4.72
N LEU A 715 -10.03 -10.02 -5.62
CA LEU A 715 -11.40 -9.92 -6.11
C LEU A 715 -12.44 -10.18 -5.02
N ASP A 716 -12.15 -11.07 -4.07
CA ASP A 716 -13.06 -11.36 -2.96
C ASP A 716 -13.23 -10.13 -2.05
N LEU A 717 -12.14 -9.40 -1.79
CA LEU A 717 -12.19 -8.15 -1.04
C LEU A 717 -12.92 -7.06 -1.83
N ALA A 718 -12.63 -6.92 -3.12
CA ALA A 718 -13.30 -5.98 -4.00
C ALA A 718 -14.81 -6.23 -4.12
N MET A 719 -15.23 -7.49 -4.22
CA MET A 719 -16.64 -7.90 -4.23
C MET A 719 -17.33 -7.55 -2.91
N LYS A 720 -16.68 -7.78 -1.76
CA LYS A 720 -17.21 -7.38 -0.45
C LYS A 720 -17.36 -5.88 -0.33
N ASP A 721 -16.41 -5.10 -0.86
CA ASP A 721 -16.50 -3.65 -0.89
C ASP A 721 -17.63 -3.16 -1.81
N ALA A 722 -17.76 -3.72 -3.02
CA ALA A 722 -18.85 -3.41 -3.94
C ALA A 722 -20.23 -3.70 -3.31
N PHE A 723 -20.37 -4.85 -2.64
CA PHE A 723 -21.56 -5.20 -1.86
C PHE A 723 -21.86 -4.14 -0.79
N ARG A 724 -20.88 -3.76 0.04
CA ARG A 724 -21.07 -2.76 1.10
C ARG A 724 -21.49 -1.41 0.55
N LYS A 725 -20.85 -0.97 -0.53
CA LYS A 725 -21.16 0.30 -1.21
C LYS A 725 -22.57 0.30 -1.80
N MET A 726 -22.95 -0.77 -2.50
CA MET A 726 -24.30 -0.93 -3.04
C MET A 726 -25.36 -0.99 -1.93
N ARG A 727 -25.11 -1.76 -0.87
CA ARG A 727 -25.97 -1.81 0.31
C ARG A 727 -26.17 -0.42 0.90
N ARG A 728 -25.08 0.30 1.15
CA ARG A 728 -25.10 1.66 1.69
C ARG A 728 -25.86 2.62 0.77
N PHE A 729 -25.67 2.52 -0.53
CA PHE A 729 -26.38 3.32 -1.52
C PHE A 729 -27.89 3.04 -1.49
N LEU A 730 -28.30 1.77 -1.54
CA LEU A 730 -29.72 1.39 -1.49
C LEU A 730 -30.40 1.82 -0.17
N MET A 731 -29.69 1.71 0.95
CA MET A 731 -30.23 2.13 2.24
C MET A 731 -30.33 3.65 2.34
N ASN A 732 -29.22 4.36 2.13
CA ASN A 732 -29.13 5.79 2.44
C ASN A 732 -29.75 6.67 1.34
N VAL A 733 -29.70 6.22 0.09
CA VAL A 733 -30.20 6.99 -1.07
C VAL A 733 -31.58 6.52 -1.51
N LYS A 734 -31.85 5.20 -1.45
CA LYS A 734 -33.14 4.63 -1.88
C LYS A 734 -34.09 4.30 -0.72
N GLY A 735 -33.65 4.49 0.53
CA GLY A 735 -34.51 4.35 1.70
C GLY A 735 -34.91 2.91 2.03
N LEU A 736 -34.19 1.92 1.48
CA LEU A 736 -34.46 0.51 1.75
C LEU A 736 -33.90 0.09 3.12
N SER A 737 -34.54 -0.87 3.77
CA SER A 737 -33.92 -1.58 4.89
C SER A 737 -32.72 -2.42 4.41
N GLU A 738 -31.86 -2.87 5.33
CA GLU A 738 -30.74 -3.74 4.99
C GLU A 738 -31.21 -5.05 4.31
N ASP A 739 -32.25 -5.68 4.85
CA ASP A 739 -32.81 -6.92 4.29
C ASP A 739 -33.38 -6.72 2.87
N GLU A 740 -34.08 -5.60 2.63
CA GLU A 740 -34.60 -5.24 1.30
C GLU A 740 -33.47 -4.92 0.32
N ALA A 741 -32.44 -4.20 0.77
CA ALA A 741 -31.27 -3.90 -0.06
C ALA A 741 -30.55 -5.18 -0.49
N ILE A 742 -30.36 -6.14 0.43
CA ILE A 742 -29.76 -7.45 0.14
C ILE A 742 -30.63 -8.25 -0.82
N ALA A 743 -31.95 -8.30 -0.61
CA ALA A 743 -32.87 -8.99 -1.50
C ALA A 743 -32.86 -8.39 -2.92
N LEU A 744 -32.92 -7.05 -3.04
CA LEU A 744 -32.91 -6.36 -4.33
C LEU A 744 -31.60 -6.57 -5.07
N MET A 745 -30.45 -6.37 -4.41
CA MET A 745 -29.16 -6.49 -5.10
C MET A 745 -28.84 -7.93 -5.53
N SER A 746 -29.39 -8.92 -4.82
CA SER A 746 -29.26 -10.33 -5.20
C SER A 746 -30.07 -10.68 -6.45
N ALA A 747 -31.12 -9.93 -6.75
CA ALA A 747 -32.05 -10.22 -7.84
C ALA A 747 -31.89 -9.30 -9.07
N ALA A 748 -31.39 -8.07 -8.88
CA ALA A 748 -31.46 -7.03 -9.91
C ALA A 748 -30.23 -6.09 -9.98
N VAL A 749 -29.14 -6.41 -9.28
CA VAL A 749 -27.85 -5.70 -9.42
C VAL A 749 -26.82 -6.65 -10.00
N ASP A 750 -26.16 -6.24 -11.07
CA ASP A 750 -25.11 -7.02 -11.71
C ASP A 750 -23.74 -6.62 -11.15
N PHE A 751 -22.98 -7.61 -10.68
CA PHE A 751 -21.60 -7.43 -10.24
C PHE A 751 -20.64 -7.96 -11.29
N GLY A 752 -19.71 -7.13 -11.74
CA GLY A 752 -18.71 -7.46 -12.77
C GLY A 752 -17.30 -7.08 -12.35
N VAL A 753 -16.30 -7.75 -12.90
CA VAL A 753 -14.89 -7.40 -12.66
C VAL A 753 -14.54 -6.17 -13.47
N THR A 754 -14.00 -5.13 -12.84
CA THR A 754 -13.56 -3.91 -13.54
C THR A 754 -12.17 -4.11 -14.13
N GLN A 755 -11.19 -4.39 -13.26
CA GLN A 755 -9.81 -4.74 -13.60
C GLN A 755 -9.18 -5.62 -12.53
N VAL A 756 -8.11 -6.35 -12.91
CA VAL A 756 -7.30 -7.20 -12.03
C VAL A 756 -5.79 -6.98 -12.22
N VAL A 757 -5.39 -5.75 -12.52
CA VAL A 757 -4.00 -5.47 -12.95
C VAL A 757 -3.33 -4.30 -12.23
N ASP A 758 -4.07 -3.53 -11.42
CA ASP A 758 -3.57 -2.26 -10.83
C ASP A 758 -3.22 -2.32 -9.36
N GLY A 759 -2.96 -3.52 -8.82
CA GLY A 759 -2.79 -3.74 -7.40
C GLY A 759 -4.11 -3.62 -6.62
N ASN A 760 -4.76 -2.45 -6.65
CA ASN A 760 -6.08 -2.31 -6.04
C ASN A 760 -7.18 -2.77 -7.00
N TRP A 761 -7.39 -4.09 -7.12
CA TRP A 761 -8.36 -4.67 -8.06
C TRP A 761 -9.79 -4.19 -7.81
N GLY A 762 -10.57 -4.10 -8.89
CA GLY A 762 -11.91 -3.50 -8.89
C GLY A 762 -13.04 -4.46 -9.28
N VAL A 763 -14.18 -4.35 -8.61
CA VAL A 763 -15.46 -4.97 -8.96
C VAL A 763 -16.53 -3.88 -9.01
N HIS A 764 -17.27 -3.76 -10.12
CA HIS A 764 -18.35 -2.80 -10.25
C HIS A 764 -19.71 -3.45 -10.01
N ALA A 765 -20.62 -2.71 -9.39
CA ALA A 765 -22.02 -3.06 -9.19
C ALA A 765 -22.90 -2.11 -10.02
N ILE A 766 -23.75 -2.65 -10.89
CA ILE A 766 -24.61 -1.90 -11.81
C ILE A 766 -26.05 -1.97 -11.32
N LEU A 767 -26.61 -0.81 -10.98
CA LEU A 767 -28.00 -0.67 -10.55
C LEU A 767 -28.78 0.17 -11.56
N SER A 768 -29.74 -0.45 -12.22
CA SER A 768 -30.55 0.23 -13.23
C SER A 768 -31.55 1.20 -12.61
N LYS A 769 -31.60 2.43 -13.14
CA LYS A 769 -32.50 3.50 -12.66
C LYS A 769 -33.98 3.14 -12.86
N ARG A 770 -34.30 2.31 -13.86
CA ARG A 770 -35.67 1.86 -14.17
C ARG A 770 -36.34 1.10 -13.02
N LEU A 771 -35.56 0.57 -12.07
CA LEU A 771 -36.11 -0.13 -10.90
C LEU A 771 -36.83 0.79 -9.91
N PHE A 772 -36.57 2.11 -9.98
CA PHE A 772 -37.09 3.11 -9.04
C PHE A 772 -37.95 4.20 -9.69
N GLN A 773 -38.23 4.08 -10.98
CA GLN A 773 -39.16 4.95 -11.68
C GLN A 773 -40.49 4.21 -11.80
N ASP A 774 -41.63 4.92 -11.71
CA ASP A 774 -42.89 4.41 -12.22
C ASP A 774 -42.66 4.10 -13.70
N ALA A 775 -42.44 2.83 -14.03
CA ALA A 775 -42.09 2.41 -15.38
C ALA A 775 -43.18 2.88 -16.37
N PRO A 776 -42.83 3.41 -17.55
CA PRO A 776 -43.82 3.58 -18.61
C PRO A 776 -44.46 2.24 -19.00
#